data_AF-A0ABD3N0X9-F1
#
_entry.id   AF-A0ABD3N0X9-F1
#
_cell.length_a   1.000
_cell.length_b   1.000
_cell.length_c   1.000
_cell.angle_alpha   90.00
_cell.angle_beta   90.00
_cell.angle_gamma   90.00
#
_symmetry.space_group_name_H-M   'P 1'
#
loop_
_entity.id
_entity.type
_entity.pdbx_description
1 polymer ?
#
loop_
_entity_poly.entity_id
_entity_poly.type
_entity_poly.pdbx_seq_one_letter_code
_entity_poly.pdbx_strand_id
1 'polypeptide(L)'
;MSSEPPSKRPKKDEDTLIREAWICYRNYIDAEYSTDGEPPVQGEYEEDQDNGAVDELLELIDILEPLEVQPFALPMTPETMKNINIKSLLPIFISVANLHLANYVADYMFSESKDNKTREFLLGFDSPIEYFQAAKKYWPTNPAAVSLHANYDRMNCWRTADEICSRYVTAAEYGMKWRELVVKFLEDDAEVQSEVEGLNVKEWVEMLMANGSLGMECREDDDEKDEDTNGGGDNSEYSFSEIEATAAFMAALLLSSLDKHEEALEQLKKFNLSHRIHPNVWKMAHESRYERSKETYEKDNTILFEPKLYLVEGEVNASDTDEYYPEGVLPQNLYHRLCEVFAPRANYWRESKYNDRGYYSYFIDLDRKSGGKSVREQPTNVIEDVIVNHLLPLAETTLEEKNKPTDETEPDKIIGAEWWVHTRQLGANLGHQMHFDTDESLLGREKKVTHPIISSVLYLTGAKEGSSETSKAGATIVCNQTPDSKEVASKAWVSHPKDNSFMTFPGNLLHGVLPCTGPEKPKTPRERPRLEDYRLTFMVGFWTRNVAEGMGKHRKLYGPCGPLPPATEEHSWVMECQSGYETAKATKDDVSTSKNATEITSHVLPCTSPAWEEFKSKTQPRSDKDPPPLMAPKGLDHRYFVLNAPHCFSQSLFDNEDTF
;
A
#
# COMPACT_ATOMS: atom_id res chain seq x y z
N MET A 1 34.76 28.00 -28.88
CA MET A 1 35.79 27.10 -29.43
C MET A 1 35.06 26.08 -30.28
N SER A 2 35.34 26.00 -31.58
CA SER A 2 34.72 25.02 -32.48
C SER A 2 35.37 23.67 -32.21
N SER A 3 34.70 22.77 -31.50
CA SER A 3 35.16 21.40 -31.35
C SER A 3 35.16 20.72 -32.72
N GLU A 4 36.28 20.09 -33.07
CA GLU A 4 36.34 19.22 -34.24
C GLU A 4 35.31 18.10 -34.07
N PRO A 5 34.57 17.72 -35.13
CA PRO A 5 33.64 16.61 -35.05
C PRO A 5 34.40 15.34 -34.63
N PRO A 6 33.87 14.55 -33.69
CA PRO A 6 34.56 13.38 -33.16
C PRO A 6 34.95 12.43 -34.31
N SER A 7 36.20 11.98 -34.26
CA SER A 7 36.73 10.96 -35.17
C SER A 7 35.77 9.77 -35.25
N LYS A 8 35.30 9.43 -36.45
CA LYS A 8 34.40 8.30 -36.67
C LYS A 8 35.02 7.04 -36.05
N ARG A 9 34.36 6.46 -35.05
CA ARG A 9 34.77 5.17 -34.47
C ARG A 9 34.94 4.14 -35.60
N PRO A 10 35.98 3.30 -35.58
CA PRO A 10 36.12 2.22 -36.56
C PRO A 10 34.86 1.34 -36.53
N LYS A 11 34.36 0.93 -37.70
CA LYS A 11 33.21 0.02 -37.79
C LYS A 11 33.59 -1.31 -37.14
N LYS A 12 33.08 -1.55 -35.93
CA LYS A 12 33.13 -2.86 -35.29
C LYS A 12 32.18 -3.81 -36.02
N ASP A 13 32.48 -5.10 -36.03
CA ASP A 13 31.55 -6.11 -36.53
C ASP A 13 30.38 -6.31 -35.54
N GLU A 14 29.28 -6.85 -36.05
CA GLU A 14 28.03 -7.06 -35.30
C GLU A 14 28.26 -7.89 -34.03
N ASP A 15 28.96 -9.02 -34.13
CA ASP A 15 29.15 -9.94 -33.01
C ASP A 15 29.99 -9.32 -31.89
N THR A 16 30.95 -8.44 -32.25
CA THR A 16 31.70 -7.64 -31.27
C THR A 16 30.82 -6.63 -30.55
N LEU A 17 29.92 -5.93 -31.25
CA LEU A 17 28.97 -5.01 -30.62
C LEU A 17 28.03 -5.75 -29.65
N ILE A 18 27.53 -6.93 -30.05
CA ILE A 18 26.66 -7.76 -29.19
C ILE A 18 27.38 -8.17 -27.91
N ARG A 19 28.65 -8.60 -28.00
CA ARG A 19 29.46 -8.97 -26.82
C ARG A 19 29.72 -7.79 -25.90
N GLU A 20 30.06 -6.62 -26.45
CA GLU A 20 30.30 -5.42 -25.65
C GLU A 20 29.02 -4.98 -24.91
N ALA A 21 27.87 -4.96 -25.60
CA ALA A 21 26.59 -4.66 -24.98
C ALA A 21 26.24 -5.64 -23.85
N TRP A 22 26.51 -6.94 -24.05
CA TRP A 22 26.29 -7.96 -23.02
C TRP A 22 27.18 -7.76 -21.78
N ILE A 23 28.43 -7.33 -21.98
CA ILE A 23 29.34 -7.01 -20.86
C ILE A 23 28.78 -5.83 -20.06
N CYS A 24 28.31 -4.76 -20.71
CA CYS A 24 27.68 -3.64 -20.01
C CYS A 24 26.48 -4.10 -19.18
N TYR A 25 25.63 -4.98 -19.72
CA TYR A 25 24.51 -5.53 -18.95
C TYR A 25 24.94 -6.34 -17.73
N ARG A 26 25.96 -7.21 -17.88
CA ARG A 26 26.48 -7.96 -16.73
C ARG A 26 27.08 -7.04 -15.68
N ASN A 27 27.83 -6.02 -16.09
CA ASN A 27 28.36 -5.01 -15.16
C ASN A 27 27.23 -4.30 -14.39
N TYR A 28 26.12 -3.97 -15.06
CA TYR A 28 24.94 -3.40 -14.42
C TYR A 28 24.35 -4.36 -13.36
N ILE A 29 24.14 -5.63 -13.73
CA ILE A 29 23.61 -6.64 -12.81
C ILE A 29 24.54 -6.88 -11.61
N ASP A 30 25.85 -6.99 -11.86
CA ASP A 30 26.87 -7.16 -10.81
C ASP A 30 26.92 -5.96 -9.85
N ALA A 31 26.66 -4.75 -10.37
CA ALA A 31 26.57 -3.53 -9.56
C ALA A 31 25.34 -3.54 -8.64
N GLU A 32 24.17 -3.99 -9.12
CA GLU A 32 22.96 -4.12 -8.28
C GLU A 32 23.12 -5.16 -7.17
N TYR A 33 23.70 -6.33 -7.46
CA TYR A 33 23.87 -7.35 -6.41
C TYR A 33 24.93 -7.00 -5.37
N SER A 34 25.84 -6.09 -5.69
CA SER A 34 26.89 -5.66 -4.74
C SER A 34 26.35 -4.80 -3.60
N THR A 35 25.15 -4.22 -3.71
CA THR A 35 24.57 -3.33 -2.69
C THR A 35 23.82 -4.05 -1.56
N ASP A 36 23.49 -5.33 -1.73
CA ASP A 36 22.68 -6.08 -0.75
C ASP A 36 23.50 -6.73 0.39
N GLY A 37 24.83 -6.60 0.37
CA GLY A 37 25.75 -7.19 1.34
C GLY A 37 26.33 -6.17 2.34
N GLU A 38 25.64 -5.98 3.47
CA GLU A 38 25.96 -5.07 4.58
C GLU A 38 25.77 -3.56 4.28
N PRO A 39 24.97 -2.83 5.12
CA PRO A 39 24.84 -1.39 4.97
C PRO A 39 26.23 -0.75 5.09
N PRO A 40 26.60 0.16 4.16
CA PRO A 40 27.91 0.79 4.19
C PRO A 40 28.16 1.38 5.57
N VAL A 41 29.37 1.13 6.10
CA VAL A 41 29.79 1.69 7.38
C VAL A 41 29.68 3.21 7.27
N GLN A 42 28.72 3.80 7.99
CA GLN A 42 28.43 5.24 8.00
C GLN A 42 29.72 6.05 8.11
N GLY A 43 30.14 6.72 7.03
CA GLY A 43 31.23 7.69 7.13
C GLY A 43 31.92 8.09 5.84
N GLU A 44 32.11 7.21 4.85
CA GLU A 44 32.95 7.55 3.70
C GLU A 44 32.46 6.86 2.39
N TYR A 45 32.15 7.67 1.37
CA TYR A 45 31.91 7.33 -0.05
C TYR A 45 30.52 6.83 -0.54
N GLU A 46 29.41 7.50 -0.20
CA GLU A 46 28.07 7.19 -0.75
C GLU A 46 27.74 7.88 -2.10
N GLU A 47 28.51 8.87 -2.59
CA GLU A 47 28.04 9.74 -3.70
C GLU A 47 28.29 9.24 -5.14
N ASP A 48 29.18 8.25 -5.38
CA ASP A 48 29.62 7.91 -6.74
C ASP A 48 29.20 6.52 -7.26
N GLN A 49 28.66 5.63 -6.41
CA GLN A 49 28.36 4.24 -6.83
C GLN A 49 27.09 4.12 -7.68
N ASP A 50 26.09 4.96 -7.43
CA ASP A 50 24.75 4.77 -8.01
C ASP A 50 24.66 5.20 -9.49
N ASN A 51 25.50 6.13 -9.94
CA ASN A 51 25.50 6.61 -11.33
C ASN A 51 26.10 5.58 -12.31
N GLY A 52 26.99 4.70 -11.83
CA GLY A 52 27.69 3.74 -12.68
C GLY A 52 26.76 2.71 -13.32
N ALA A 53 25.72 2.28 -12.60
CA ALA A 53 24.75 1.30 -13.09
C ALA A 53 23.93 1.84 -14.28
N VAL A 54 23.52 3.11 -14.23
CA VAL A 54 22.73 3.74 -15.29
C VAL A 54 23.56 3.98 -16.55
N ASP A 55 24.83 4.39 -16.38
CA ASP A 55 25.75 4.62 -17.50
C ASP A 55 25.96 3.34 -18.33
N GLU A 56 26.07 2.18 -17.68
CA GLU A 56 26.20 0.88 -18.36
C GLU A 56 24.97 0.54 -19.22
N LEU A 57 23.76 0.82 -18.72
CA LEU A 57 22.51 0.60 -19.49
C LEU A 57 22.39 1.55 -20.70
N LEU A 58 22.81 2.80 -20.55
CA LEU A 58 22.81 3.77 -21.65
C LEU A 58 23.88 3.41 -22.70
N GLU A 59 25.08 3.05 -22.26
CA GLU A 59 26.16 2.61 -23.15
C GLU A 59 25.76 1.35 -23.94
N LEU A 60 25.10 0.38 -23.29
CA LEU A 60 24.52 -0.80 -23.95
C LEU A 60 23.58 -0.41 -25.09
N ILE A 61 22.65 0.52 -24.86
CA ILE A 61 21.69 0.95 -25.88
C ILE A 61 22.42 1.64 -27.05
N ASP A 62 23.39 2.50 -26.75
CA ASP A 62 24.22 3.18 -27.75
C ASP A 62 25.07 2.21 -28.59
N ILE A 63 25.60 1.15 -27.96
CA ILE A 63 26.36 0.10 -28.65
C ILE A 63 25.48 -0.66 -29.66
N LEU A 64 24.21 -0.90 -29.31
CA LEU A 64 23.27 -1.65 -30.15
C LEU A 64 22.54 -0.79 -31.20
N GLU A 65 22.52 0.54 -31.06
CA GLU A 65 21.87 1.45 -32.01
C GLU A 65 22.25 1.20 -33.48
N PRO A 66 23.54 1.00 -33.85
CA PRO A 66 23.94 0.78 -35.24
C PRO A 66 23.42 -0.51 -35.88
N LEU A 67 22.91 -1.47 -35.09
CA LEU A 67 22.40 -2.74 -35.58
C LEU A 67 20.97 -2.65 -36.13
N GLU A 68 20.29 -1.51 -35.96
CA GLU A 68 18.90 -1.29 -36.42
C GLU A 68 17.94 -2.42 -35.99
N VAL A 69 18.09 -2.86 -34.73
CA VAL A 69 17.34 -3.99 -34.15
C VAL A 69 15.84 -3.78 -34.32
N GLN A 70 15.18 -4.75 -34.97
CA GLN A 70 13.74 -4.68 -35.20
C GLN A 70 12.96 -5.16 -33.97
N PRO A 71 11.74 -4.65 -33.74
CA PRO A 71 10.86 -5.18 -32.69
C PRO A 71 10.69 -6.70 -32.74
N PHE A 72 10.58 -7.30 -31.56
CA PHE A 72 10.33 -8.72 -31.39
C PHE A 72 9.02 -9.13 -32.09
N ALA A 73 9.10 -10.09 -33.00
CA ALA A 73 7.95 -10.53 -33.79
C ALA A 73 7.04 -11.45 -32.95
N LEU A 74 5.72 -11.23 -33.04
CA LEU A 74 4.69 -12.06 -32.42
C LEU A 74 3.91 -12.86 -33.47
N PRO A 75 3.34 -14.04 -33.12
CA PRO A 75 3.34 -14.67 -31.79
C PRO A 75 4.52 -15.63 -31.57
N MET A 76 5.07 -15.64 -30.35
CA MET A 76 6.04 -16.65 -29.91
C MET A 76 5.31 -17.99 -29.70
N THR A 77 5.79 -19.04 -30.35
CA THR A 77 5.29 -20.42 -30.15
C THR A 77 6.38 -21.29 -29.53
N PRO A 78 6.06 -22.47 -28.96
CA PRO A 78 7.08 -23.42 -28.52
C PRO A 78 8.09 -23.78 -29.61
N GLU A 79 7.65 -23.88 -30.87
CA GLU A 79 8.53 -24.13 -32.02
C GLU A 79 9.43 -22.92 -32.33
N THR A 80 8.96 -21.71 -32.08
CA THR A 80 9.76 -20.49 -32.27
C THR A 80 10.84 -20.40 -31.19
N MET A 81 10.50 -20.72 -29.93
CA MET A 81 11.46 -20.78 -28.82
C MET A 81 12.60 -21.79 -29.09
N LYS A 82 12.30 -22.93 -29.69
CA LYS A 82 13.32 -23.93 -30.03
C LYS A 82 14.37 -23.44 -31.02
N ASN A 83 14.05 -22.41 -31.80
CA ASN A 83 14.95 -21.83 -32.80
C ASN A 83 15.51 -20.48 -32.34
N ILE A 84 15.37 -20.14 -31.06
CA ILE A 84 15.87 -18.88 -30.53
C ILE A 84 17.40 -18.89 -30.52
N ASN A 85 18.00 -17.77 -30.92
CA ASN A 85 19.44 -17.53 -30.90
C ASN A 85 19.73 -16.11 -30.36
N ILE A 86 21.01 -15.80 -30.14
CA ILE A 86 21.44 -14.51 -29.58
C ILE A 86 20.90 -13.33 -30.41
N LYS A 87 20.98 -13.38 -31.74
CA LYS A 87 20.50 -12.28 -32.59
C LYS A 87 19.00 -12.07 -32.49
N SER A 88 18.22 -13.14 -32.36
CA SER A 88 16.77 -13.06 -32.16
C SER A 88 16.37 -12.51 -30.79
N LEU A 89 17.28 -12.54 -29.79
CA LEU A 89 17.06 -12.02 -28.45
C LEU A 89 17.41 -10.54 -28.29
N LEU A 90 18.10 -9.92 -29.26
CA LEU A 90 18.46 -8.49 -29.20
C LEU A 90 17.27 -7.55 -28.92
N PRO A 91 16.06 -7.75 -29.48
CA PRO A 91 14.92 -6.89 -29.15
C PRO A 91 14.47 -7.05 -27.70
N ILE A 92 14.52 -8.27 -27.16
CA ILE A 92 14.23 -8.54 -25.74
C ILE A 92 15.30 -7.88 -24.87
N PHE A 93 16.56 -7.98 -25.27
CA PHE A 93 17.69 -7.39 -24.55
C PHE A 93 17.56 -5.86 -24.42
N ILE A 94 17.30 -5.17 -25.54
CA ILE A 94 17.04 -3.72 -25.52
C ILE A 94 15.78 -3.41 -24.71
N SER A 95 14.74 -4.25 -24.78
CA SER A 95 13.53 -4.05 -23.98
C SER A 95 13.80 -4.09 -22.48
N VAL A 96 14.63 -5.02 -22.01
CA VAL A 96 14.96 -5.18 -20.58
C VAL A 96 15.86 -4.04 -20.12
N ALA A 97 16.84 -3.61 -20.91
CA ALA A 97 17.64 -2.43 -20.59
C ALA A 97 16.78 -1.16 -20.42
N ASN A 98 15.83 -0.94 -21.33
CA ASN A 98 14.87 0.17 -21.20
C ASN A 98 13.92 0.00 -20.00
N LEU A 99 13.57 -1.22 -19.62
CA LEU A 99 12.76 -1.48 -18.44
C LEU A 99 13.48 -1.05 -17.16
N HIS A 100 14.76 -1.43 -17.02
CA HIS A 100 15.60 -1.05 -15.89
C HIS A 100 15.78 0.47 -15.79
N LEU A 101 16.06 1.13 -16.92
CA LEU A 101 16.09 2.60 -16.98
C LEU A 101 14.75 3.23 -16.56
N ALA A 102 13.61 2.67 -16.99
CA ALA A 102 12.30 3.15 -16.57
C ALA A 102 12.10 3.02 -15.06
N ASN A 103 12.54 1.91 -14.48
CA ASN A 103 12.44 1.65 -13.04
C ASN A 103 13.31 2.64 -12.25
N TYR A 104 14.58 2.81 -12.64
CA TYR A 104 15.51 3.75 -12.00
C TYR A 104 14.97 5.18 -12.01
N VAL A 105 14.49 5.65 -13.18
CA VAL A 105 13.92 7.00 -13.31
C VAL A 105 12.64 7.14 -12.48
N ALA A 106 11.79 6.10 -12.42
CA ALA A 106 10.58 6.13 -11.60
C ALA A 106 10.92 6.23 -10.11
N ASP A 107 11.86 5.42 -9.62
CA ASP A 107 12.25 5.39 -8.21
C ASP A 107 12.89 6.72 -7.78
N TYR A 108 13.77 7.26 -8.63
CA TYR A 108 14.33 8.60 -8.42
C TYR A 108 13.24 9.68 -8.30
N MET A 109 12.21 9.64 -9.15
CA MET A 109 11.09 10.59 -9.10
C MET A 109 10.27 10.51 -7.81
N PHE A 110 10.23 9.34 -7.16
CA PHE A 110 9.54 9.14 -5.89
C PHE A 110 10.42 9.43 -4.67
N SER A 111 11.75 9.38 -4.81
CA SER A 111 12.69 9.71 -3.74
C SER A 111 12.60 11.20 -3.35
N GLU A 112 12.57 11.51 -2.05
CA GLU A 112 12.64 12.90 -1.56
C GLU A 112 14.08 13.47 -1.62
N SER A 113 15.06 12.62 -1.94
CA SER A 113 16.49 12.92 -2.03
C SER A 113 16.81 13.78 -3.25
N LYS A 114 16.75 15.10 -3.06
CA LYS A 114 17.11 16.08 -4.09
C LYS A 114 18.60 16.39 -4.06
N ASP A 115 19.46 15.42 -4.34
CA ASP A 115 20.80 15.81 -4.79
C ASP A 115 20.66 16.51 -6.15
N ASN A 116 21.16 17.75 -6.24
CA ASN A 116 21.13 18.55 -7.44
C ASN A 116 22.01 17.94 -8.55
N LYS A 117 23.03 17.13 -8.21
CA LYS A 117 23.89 16.46 -9.20
C LYS A 117 23.14 15.35 -9.95
N THR A 118 22.50 14.42 -9.23
CA THR A 118 21.67 13.36 -9.84
C THR A 118 20.54 13.96 -10.64
N ARG A 119 19.97 15.07 -10.16
CA ARG A 119 18.97 15.82 -10.91
C ARG A 119 19.54 16.33 -12.23
N GLU A 120 20.73 16.94 -12.24
CA GLU A 120 21.40 17.47 -13.43
C GLU A 120 21.78 16.39 -14.45
N PHE A 121 22.14 15.18 -13.99
CA PHE A 121 22.33 14.01 -14.82
C PHE A 121 21.00 13.53 -15.45
N LEU A 122 19.93 13.47 -14.66
CA LEU A 122 18.60 13.07 -15.11
C LEU A 122 17.82 14.19 -15.83
N LEU A 123 18.35 15.42 -15.95
CA LEU A 123 17.71 16.54 -16.66
C LEU A 123 17.50 16.26 -18.17
N GLY A 124 18.06 15.18 -18.72
CA GLY A 124 17.73 14.69 -20.06
C GLY A 124 16.42 13.91 -20.14
N PHE A 125 15.87 13.44 -19.01
CA PHE A 125 14.74 12.52 -18.97
C PHE A 125 13.53 13.18 -18.29
N ASP A 126 12.56 13.61 -19.09
CA ASP A 126 11.33 14.24 -18.59
C ASP A 126 10.37 13.23 -17.92
N SER A 127 10.48 11.93 -18.23
CA SER A 127 9.58 10.90 -17.71
C SER A 127 10.06 9.45 -17.96
N PRO A 128 9.84 8.49 -17.05
CA PRO A 128 10.08 7.06 -17.29
C PRO A 128 9.11 6.47 -18.34
N ILE A 129 8.06 7.20 -18.74
CA ILE A 129 7.11 6.76 -19.76
C ILE A 129 7.82 6.43 -21.08
N GLU A 130 8.79 7.24 -21.49
CA GLU A 130 9.50 7.04 -22.77
C GLU A 130 10.23 5.70 -22.78
N TYR A 131 10.88 5.35 -21.67
CA TYR A 131 11.54 4.08 -21.47
C TYR A 131 10.56 2.90 -21.42
N PHE A 132 9.43 3.03 -20.72
CA PHE A 132 8.38 2.01 -20.79
C PHE A 132 7.82 1.83 -22.21
N GLN A 133 7.72 2.91 -22.99
CA GLN A 133 7.28 2.84 -24.39
C GLN A 133 8.34 2.17 -25.28
N ALA A 134 9.61 2.50 -25.08
CA ALA A 134 10.73 1.86 -25.77
C ALA A 134 10.80 0.36 -25.45
N ALA A 135 10.70 -0.02 -24.17
CA ALA A 135 10.64 -1.41 -23.75
C ALA A 135 9.53 -2.18 -24.50
N LYS A 136 8.30 -1.67 -24.45
CA LYS A 136 7.16 -2.28 -25.17
C LYS A 136 7.27 -2.19 -26.69
N LYS A 137 7.99 -1.23 -27.25
CA LYS A 137 8.23 -1.16 -28.70
C LYS A 137 9.09 -2.35 -29.13
N TYR A 138 10.15 -2.65 -28.40
CA TYR A 138 11.04 -3.76 -28.75
C TYR A 138 10.49 -5.11 -28.33
N TRP A 139 9.75 -5.21 -27.23
CA TRP A 139 9.05 -6.44 -26.83
C TRP A 139 7.63 -6.12 -26.35
N PRO A 140 6.63 -6.11 -27.26
CA PRO A 140 5.25 -5.70 -26.95
C PRO A 140 4.55 -6.52 -25.87
N THR A 141 5.00 -7.76 -25.67
CA THR A 141 4.49 -8.66 -24.63
C THR A 141 5.41 -8.78 -23.42
N ASN A 142 6.34 -7.85 -23.19
CA ASN A 142 7.14 -7.84 -21.96
C ASN A 142 6.21 -7.65 -20.74
N PRO A 143 6.02 -8.67 -19.89
CA PRO A 143 5.06 -8.60 -18.81
C PRO A 143 5.47 -7.59 -17.72
N ALA A 144 6.77 -7.50 -17.39
CA ALA A 144 7.27 -6.55 -16.41
C ALA A 144 7.10 -5.10 -16.87
N ALA A 145 7.41 -4.80 -18.13
CA ALA A 145 7.20 -3.45 -18.69
C ALA A 145 5.73 -3.03 -18.71
N VAL A 146 4.80 -3.96 -18.97
CA VAL A 146 3.36 -3.67 -18.93
C VAL A 146 2.90 -3.47 -17.49
N SER A 147 3.34 -4.32 -16.56
CA SER A 147 2.99 -4.26 -15.13
C SER A 147 3.51 -2.99 -14.44
N LEU A 148 4.80 -2.68 -14.59
CA LEU A 148 5.42 -1.50 -13.97
C LEU A 148 4.86 -0.19 -14.54
N HIS A 149 4.59 -0.12 -15.85
CA HIS A 149 3.90 1.04 -16.43
C HIS A 149 2.47 1.18 -15.88
N ALA A 150 1.73 0.08 -15.70
CA ALA A 150 0.42 0.14 -15.06
C ALA A 150 0.50 0.68 -13.62
N ASN A 151 1.51 0.24 -12.86
CA ASN A 151 1.76 0.74 -11.51
C ASN A 151 2.12 2.23 -11.50
N TYR A 152 2.98 2.67 -12.42
CA TYR A 152 3.39 4.07 -12.53
C TYR A 152 2.20 4.98 -12.88
N ASP A 153 1.37 4.58 -13.85
CA ASP A 153 0.15 5.32 -14.21
C ASP A 153 -0.85 5.38 -13.04
N ARG A 154 -0.96 4.31 -12.24
CA ARG A 154 -1.81 4.23 -11.04
C ARG A 154 -1.34 5.17 -9.94
N MET A 155 -0.06 5.11 -9.59
CA MET A 155 0.52 5.96 -8.53
C MET A 155 0.39 7.45 -8.85
N ASN A 156 0.43 7.81 -10.13
CA ASN A 156 0.26 9.20 -10.58
C ASN A 156 -1.19 9.58 -10.95
N CYS A 157 -2.13 8.63 -10.91
CA CYS A 157 -3.53 8.81 -11.34
C CYS A 157 -3.65 9.37 -12.78
N TRP A 158 -2.78 8.93 -13.70
CA TRP A 158 -2.74 9.39 -15.10
C TRP A 158 -3.62 8.58 -16.05
N ARG A 159 -4.22 7.49 -15.56
CA ARG A 159 -5.18 6.65 -16.28
C ARG A 159 -6.35 6.31 -15.38
N THR A 160 -7.44 5.88 -16.01
CA THR A 160 -8.59 5.37 -15.27
C THR A 160 -8.29 4.01 -14.65
N ALA A 161 -9.02 3.65 -13.59
CA ALA A 161 -8.87 2.36 -12.93
C ALA A 161 -9.13 1.18 -13.90
N ASP A 162 -10.05 1.32 -14.86
CA ASP A 162 -10.34 0.30 -15.88
C ASP A 162 -9.17 0.08 -16.85
N GLU A 163 -8.55 1.16 -17.33
CA GLU A 163 -7.36 1.08 -18.19
C GLU A 163 -6.17 0.45 -17.47
N ILE A 164 -5.94 0.84 -16.21
CA ILE A 164 -4.87 0.28 -15.36
C ILE A 164 -5.13 -1.21 -15.13
N CYS A 165 -6.37 -1.56 -14.76
CA CYS A 165 -6.78 -2.95 -14.55
C CYS A 165 -6.57 -3.80 -15.80
N SER A 166 -6.97 -3.31 -16.97
CA SER A 166 -6.80 -4.01 -18.25
C SER A 166 -5.33 -4.31 -18.55
N ARG A 167 -4.42 -3.39 -18.20
CA ARG A 167 -2.99 -3.61 -18.35
C ARG A 167 -2.45 -4.67 -17.38
N TYR A 168 -2.90 -4.69 -16.13
CA TYR A 168 -2.51 -5.74 -15.19
C TYR A 168 -3.03 -7.12 -15.62
N VAL A 169 -4.26 -7.22 -16.11
CA VAL A 169 -4.79 -8.47 -16.70
C VAL A 169 -3.89 -8.93 -17.86
N THR A 170 -3.55 -8.00 -18.76
CA THR A 170 -2.67 -8.26 -19.91
C THR A 170 -1.27 -8.70 -19.47
N ALA A 171 -0.69 -8.02 -18.48
CA ALA A 171 0.63 -8.36 -17.94
C ALA A 171 0.64 -9.75 -17.30
N ALA A 172 -0.41 -10.12 -16.55
CA ALA A 172 -0.55 -11.45 -15.96
C ALA A 172 -0.68 -12.54 -17.05
N GLU A 173 -1.44 -12.28 -18.12
CA GLU A 173 -1.53 -13.21 -19.25
C GLU A 173 -0.20 -13.39 -19.99
N TYR A 174 0.56 -12.30 -20.17
CA TYR A 174 1.89 -12.35 -20.76
C TYR A 174 2.88 -13.09 -19.84
N GLY A 175 2.87 -12.82 -18.54
CA GLY A 175 3.73 -13.47 -17.55
C GLY A 175 3.55 -14.99 -17.57
N MET A 176 2.29 -15.45 -17.51
CA MET A 176 1.95 -16.87 -17.57
C MET A 176 2.46 -17.52 -18.86
N LYS A 177 2.19 -16.92 -20.03
CA LYS A 177 2.59 -17.48 -21.34
C LYS A 177 4.11 -17.54 -21.49
N TRP A 178 4.82 -16.48 -21.08
CA TRP A 178 6.28 -16.43 -21.18
C TRP A 178 6.94 -17.38 -20.18
N ARG A 179 6.43 -17.50 -18.96
CA ARG A 179 6.91 -18.49 -17.99
C ARG A 179 6.85 -19.91 -18.56
N GLU A 180 5.72 -20.32 -19.13
CA GLU A 180 5.57 -21.66 -19.72
C GLU A 180 6.58 -21.92 -20.85
N LEU A 181 6.85 -20.90 -21.67
CA LEU A 181 7.81 -20.99 -22.78
C LEU A 181 9.26 -21.04 -22.29
N VAL A 182 9.60 -20.22 -21.29
CA VAL A 182 10.94 -20.09 -20.73
C VAL A 182 11.34 -21.34 -19.96
N VAL A 183 10.49 -21.82 -19.04
CA VAL A 183 10.74 -23.05 -18.26
C VAL A 183 11.00 -24.21 -19.21
N LYS A 184 10.10 -24.43 -20.18
CA LYS A 184 10.24 -25.51 -21.17
C LYS A 184 11.52 -25.39 -22.00
N PHE A 185 11.99 -24.18 -22.29
CA PHE A 185 13.23 -23.96 -23.04
C PHE A 185 14.47 -24.23 -22.19
N LEU A 186 14.46 -23.80 -20.93
CA LEU A 186 15.60 -23.97 -20.02
C LEU A 186 15.77 -25.45 -19.61
N GLU A 187 14.66 -26.16 -19.39
CA GLU A 187 14.60 -27.61 -19.10
C GLU A 187 14.93 -28.52 -20.30
N ASP A 188 14.99 -28.00 -21.54
CA ASP A 188 15.32 -28.82 -22.71
C ASP A 188 16.83 -29.14 -22.73
N ASP A 189 17.20 -30.41 -22.58
CA ASP A 189 18.58 -30.90 -22.58
C ASP A 189 19.32 -30.69 -23.92
N ALA A 190 18.62 -30.24 -24.97
CA ALA A 190 19.26 -29.97 -26.25
C ALA A 190 20.36 -28.90 -26.12
N GLU A 191 21.60 -29.24 -26.50
CA GLU A 191 22.68 -28.26 -26.62
C GLU A 191 22.33 -27.22 -27.70
N VAL A 192 21.99 -26.01 -27.26
CA VAL A 192 21.81 -24.86 -28.15
C VAL A 192 23.16 -24.21 -28.38
N GLN A 193 23.80 -24.51 -29.52
CA GLN A 193 25.04 -23.85 -29.91
C GLN A 193 24.79 -22.38 -30.22
N SER A 194 25.53 -21.49 -29.58
CA SER A 194 25.51 -20.06 -29.90
C SER A 194 26.28 -19.78 -31.19
N GLU A 195 25.70 -18.95 -32.05
CA GLU A 195 26.35 -18.43 -33.26
C GLU A 195 27.41 -17.36 -32.96
N VAL A 196 27.33 -16.73 -31.77
CA VAL A 196 28.30 -15.73 -31.30
C VAL A 196 29.23 -16.38 -30.30
N GLU A 197 30.51 -16.44 -30.63
CA GLU A 197 31.55 -17.02 -29.79
C GLU A 197 31.58 -16.38 -28.39
N GLY A 198 31.53 -17.20 -27.35
CA GLY A 198 31.59 -16.78 -25.94
C GLY A 198 30.25 -16.43 -25.29
N LEU A 199 29.13 -16.49 -26.03
CA LEU A 199 27.80 -16.24 -25.48
C LEU A 199 26.98 -17.53 -25.38
N ASN A 200 26.08 -17.60 -24.39
CA ASN A 200 25.19 -18.73 -24.17
C ASN A 200 23.73 -18.26 -24.27
N VAL A 201 22.95 -18.90 -25.15
CA VAL A 201 21.55 -18.56 -25.38
C VAL A 201 20.69 -18.85 -24.15
N LYS A 202 20.95 -19.95 -23.44
CA LYS A 202 20.20 -20.29 -22.21
C LYS A 202 20.41 -19.24 -21.13
N GLU A 203 21.66 -18.81 -20.94
CA GLU A 203 21.99 -17.74 -20.00
C GLU A 203 21.26 -16.43 -20.34
N TRP A 204 21.19 -16.06 -21.63
CA TRP A 204 20.42 -14.88 -22.04
C TRP A 204 18.93 -15.02 -21.75
N VAL A 205 18.34 -16.19 -22.03
CA VAL A 205 16.92 -16.45 -21.73
C VAL A 205 16.67 -16.38 -20.23
N GLU A 206 17.55 -16.97 -19.43
CA GLU A 206 17.49 -16.92 -17.97
C GLU A 206 17.58 -15.48 -17.44
N MET A 207 18.67 -14.76 -17.73
CA MET A 207 18.89 -13.42 -17.20
C MET A 207 17.87 -12.38 -17.69
N LEU A 208 17.51 -12.39 -18.99
CA LEU A 208 16.65 -11.37 -19.57
C LEU A 208 15.16 -11.67 -19.37
N MET A 209 14.78 -12.93 -19.53
CA MET A 209 13.37 -13.32 -19.52
C MET A 209 12.94 -13.88 -18.17
N ALA A 210 13.62 -14.90 -17.66
CA ALA A 210 13.28 -15.50 -16.37
C ALA A 210 13.47 -14.49 -15.23
N ASN A 211 14.68 -13.94 -15.09
CA ASN A 211 15.01 -13.04 -13.99
C ASN A 211 14.46 -11.63 -14.30
N GLY A 212 14.96 -11.00 -15.38
CA GLY A 212 14.69 -9.59 -15.65
C GLY A 212 13.24 -9.23 -16.00
N SER A 213 12.43 -10.17 -16.51
CA SER A 213 11.06 -9.87 -16.97
C SER A 213 9.97 -10.70 -16.34
N LEU A 214 10.29 -11.85 -15.75
CA LEU A 214 9.33 -12.70 -15.05
C LEU A 214 9.54 -12.69 -13.53
N GLY A 215 10.70 -12.24 -13.04
CA GLY A 215 11.04 -12.30 -11.61
C GLY A 215 11.01 -13.75 -11.13
N MET A 216 11.68 -14.64 -11.87
CA MET A 216 11.85 -16.03 -11.50
C MET A 216 13.27 -16.25 -10.98
N GLU A 217 13.41 -17.17 -10.04
CA GLU A 217 14.68 -17.58 -9.47
C GLU A 217 14.85 -19.08 -9.73
N CYS A 218 16.04 -19.48 -10.17
CA CYS A 218 16.43 -20.88 -10.23
C CYS A 218 16.85 -21.31 -8.84
N ARG A 219 16.19 -22.33 -8.26
CA ARG A 219 16.68 -22.94 -7.01
C ARG A 219 17.72 -23.98 -7.38
N GLU A 220 18.97 -23.67 -7.10
CA GLU A 220 20.00 -24.69 -7.00
C GLU A 220 19.74 -25.45 -5.69
N ASP A 221 19.54 -26.77 -5.78
CA ASP A 221 19.45 -27.62 -4.59
C ASP A 221 20.81 -27.58 -3.90
N ASP A 222 20.99 -26.65 -2.94
CA ASP A 222 22.16 -26.48 -2.07
C ASP A 222 22.40 -27.69 -1.12
N ASP A 223 21.90 -28.87 -1.47
CA ASP A 223 22.13 -30.12 -0.76
C ASP A 223 23.56 -30.61 -1.05
N GLU A 224 24.57 -29.93 -0.48
CA GLU A 224 25.96 -30.37 -0.32
C GLU A 224 26.10 -31.65 0.54
N LYS A 225 25.08 -32.51 0.66
CA LYS A 225 25.05 -33.61 1.63
C LYS A 225 24.57 -34.92 1.03
N ASP A 226 25.48 -35.58 0.33
CA ASP A 226 25.97 -36.95 0.62
C ASP A 226 26.50 -37.59 -0.68
N GLU A 227 27.83 -37.70 -0.79
CA GLU A 227 28.62 -38.11 -1.98
C GLU A 227 28.34 -39.53 -2.55
N ASP A 228 27.28 -40.24 -2.14
CA ASP A 228 27.16 -41.69 -2.39
C ASP A 228 25.96 -42.16 -3.26
N THR A 229 25.19 -41.26 -3.88
CA THR A 229 24.15 -41.67 -4.85
C THR A 229 24.47 -41.26 -6.29
N ASN A 230 25.20 -42.14 -6.97
CA ASN A 230 25.47 -42.09 -8.42
C ASN A 230 24.17 -42.25 -9.24
N GLY A 231 23.40 -41.17 -9.37
CA GLY A 231 22.21 -41.13 -10.22
C GLY A 231 21.30 -39.91 -10.08
N GLY A 232 21.78 -38.78 -9.56
CA GLY A 232 21.00 -37.56 -9.43
C GLY A 232 20.91 -36.82 -10.77
N GLY A 233 19.72 -36.81 -11.38
CA GLY A 233 19.40 -35.82 -12.40
C GLY A 233 19.29 -34.47 -11.71
N ASP A 234 20.03 -33.49 -12.21
CA ASP A 234 20.03 -32.11 -11.75
C ASP A 234 18.67 -31.48 -12.09
N ASN A 235 17.72 -31.62 -11.17
CA ASN A 235 16.35 -31.21 -11.39
C ASN A 235 16.14 -29.80 -10.83
N SER A 236 16.84 -28.83 -11.41
CA SER A 236 16.67 -27.41 -11.08
C SER A 236 15.19 -27.01 -11.22
N GLU A 237 14.58 -26.58 -10.11
CA GLU A 237 13.19 -26.12 -10.09
C GLU A 237 13.14 -24.60 -10.11
N TYR A 238 12.49 -24.04 -11.13
CA TYR A 238 12.26 -22.60 -11.21
C TYR A 238 11.10 -22.17 -10.31
N SER A 239 11.26 -21.03 -9.65
CA SER A 239 10.19 -20.40 -8.87
C SER A 239 9.02 -19.93 -9.77
N PHE A 240 7.90 -19.54 -9.14
CA PHE A 240 6.80 -18.90 -9.86
C PHE A 240 7.21 -17.50 -10.33
N SER A 241 6.55 -16.97 -11.37
CA SER A 241 6.78 -15.59 -11.81
C SER A 241 6.19 -14.58 -10.83
N GLU A 242 7.03 -13.79 -10.18
CA GLU A 242 6.62 -12.69 -9.30
C GLU A 242 5.86 -11.59 -10.05
N ILE A 243 6.21 -11.37 -11.32
CA ILE A 243 5.53 -10.40 -12.18
C ILE A 243 4.11 -10.85 -12.50
N GLU A 244 3.90 -12.14 -12.83
CA GLU A 244 2.56 -12.70 -13.02
C GLU A 244 1.74 -12.61 -11.72
N ALA A 245 2.33 -13.00 -10.59
CA ALA A 245 1.70 -12.94 -9.28
C ALA A 245 1.26 -11.51 -8.94
N THR A 246 2.17 -10.54 -9.06
CA THR A 246 1.89 -9.11 -8.82
C THR A 246 0.79 -8.59 -9.72
N ALA A 247 0.88 -8.85 -11.03
CA ALA A 247 -0.11 -8.37 -11.98
C ALA A 247 -1.49 -9.01 -11.77
N ALA A 248 -1.56 -10.32 -11.52
CA ALA A 248 -2.82 -11.01 -11.27
C ALA A 248 -3.48 -10.55 -9.98
N PHE A 249 -2.69 -10.33 -8.92
CA PHE A 249 -3.21 -9.85 -7.63
C PHE A 249 -3.74 -8.41 -7.72
N MET A 250 -3.00 -7.51 -8.39
CA MET A 250 -3.44 -6.15 -8.66
C MET A 250 -4.68 -6.08 -9.54
N ALA A 251 -4.76 -6.95 -10.56
CA ALA A 251 -5.96 -7.08 -11.38
C ALA A 251 -7.15 -7.52 -10.53
N ALA A 252 -7.01 -8.53 -9.66
CA ALA A 252 -8.10 -8.98 -8.79
C ALA A 252 -8.62 -7.85 -7.87
N LEU A 253 -7.71 -7.05 -7.33
CA LEU A 253 -8.04 -5.91 -6.47
C LEU A 253 -8.82 -4.81 -7.22
N LEU A 254 -8.33 -4.42 -8.40
CA LEU A 254 -8.99 -3.39 -9.21
C LEU A 254 -10.31 -3.88 -9.79
N LEU A 255 -10.39 -5.13 -10.27
CA LEU A 255 -11.64 -5.75 -10.72
C LEU A 255 -12.69 -5.75 -9.60
N SER A 256 -12.29 -6.04 -8.36
CA SER A 256 -13.20 -5.97 -7.20
C SER A 256 -13.68 -4.55 -6.93
N SER A 257 -12.79 -3.56 -7.05
CA SER A 257 -13.12 -2.13 -6.89
C SER A 257 -13.91 -1.53 -8.07
N LEU A 258 -14.05 -2.28 -9.16
CA LEU A 258 -14.78 -1.92 -10.37
C LEU A 258 -16.11 -2.70 -10.51
N ASP A 259 -16.55 -3.39 -9.44
CA ASP A 259 -17.74 -4.27 -9.44
C ASP A 259 -17.66 -5.42 -10.46
N LYS A 260 -16.45 -5.82 -10.89
CA LYS A 260 -16.17 -6.95 -11.80
C LYS A 260 -15.76 -8.20 -11.02
N HIS A 261 -16.57 -8.59 -10.05
CA HIS A 261 -16.20 -9.62 -9.06
C HIS A 261 -15.95 -11.01 -9.67
N GLU A 262 -16.67 -11.41 -10.72
CA GLU A 262 -16.43 -12.72 -11.36
C GLU A 262 -15.08 -12.78 -12.07
N GLU A 263 -14.69 -11.69 -12.74
CA GLU A 263 -13.37 -11.59 -13.36
C GLU A 263 -12.27 -11.57 -12.30
N ALA A 264 -12.50 -10.89 -11.17
CA ALA A 264 -11.58 -10.91 -10.04
C ALA A 264 -11.37 -12.34 -9.50
N LEU A 265 -12.46 -13.12 -9.40
CA LEU A 265 -12.40 -14.51 -8.93
C LEU A 265 -11.50 -15.38 -9.81
N GLU A 266 -11.53 -15.18 -11.14
CA GLU A 266 -10.66 -15.93 -12.05
C GLU A 266 -9.18 -15.62 -11.86
N GLN A 267 -8.82 -14.38 -11.48
CA GLN A 267 -7.45 -14.04 -11.09
C GLN A 267 -7.07 -14.68 -9.75
N LEU A 268 -7.96 -14.64 -8.75
CA LEU A 268 -7.73 -15.20 -7.42
C LEU A 268 -7.54 -16.73 -7.42
N LYS A 269 -8.21 -17.43 -8.33
CA LYS A 269 -8.07 -18.90 -8.52
C LYS A 269 -6.66 -19.35 -8.93
N LYS A 270 -5.77 -18.41 -9.31
CA LYS A 270 -4.35 -18.69 -9.61
C LYS A 270 -3.51 -18.84 -8.33
N PHE A 271 -4.00 -18.33 -7.20
CA PHE A 271 -3.29 -18.32 -5.93
C PHE A 271 -3.80 -19.42 -4.99
N ASN A 272 -3.03 -19.72 -3.95
CA ASN A 272 -3.48 -20.60 -2.87
C ASN A 272 -4.33 -19.83 -1.84
N LEU A 273 -5.52 -19.40 -2.26
CA LEU A 273 -6.48 -18.64 -1.43
C LEU A 273 -7.79 -19.41 -1.32
N SER A 274 -8.56 -19.16 -0.26
CA SER A 274 -9.87 -19.80 -0.07
C SER A 274 -11.01 -18.84 0.20
N HIS A 275 -10.72 -17.59 0.55
CA HIS A 275 -11.75 -16.61 0.89
C HIS A 275 -11.43 -15.25 0.27
N ARG A 276 -12.48 -14.50 -0.06
CA ARG A 276 -12.42 -13.07 -0.40
C ARG A 276 -13.48 -12.30 0.34
N ILE A 277 -13.29 -11.00 0.51
CA ILE A 277 -14.38 -10.10 0.91
C ILE A 277 -15.54 -10.27 -0.07
N HIS A 278 -16.73 -10.48 0.47
CA HIS A 278 -17.92 -10.78 -0.31
C HIS A 278 -18.28 -9.61 -1.24
N PRO A 279 -18.68 -9.84 -2.51
CA PRO A 279 -19.10 -8.83 -3.47
C PRO A 279 -20.08 -7.77 -2.93
N ASN A 280 -21.02 -8.18 -2.08
CA ASN A 280 -21.98 -7.23 -1.48
C ASN A 280 -21.33 -6.16 -0.59
N VAL A 281 -20.18 -6.45 0.03
CA VAL A 281 -19.43 -5.46 0.82
C VAL A 281 -18.86 -4.38 -0.10
N TRP A 282 -18.29 -4.78 -1.23
CA TRP A 282 -17.78 -3.87 -2.26
C TRP A 282 -18.89 -3.01 -2.86
N LYS A 283 -20.02 -3.63 -3.26
CA LYS A 283 -21.19 -2.92 -3.77
C LYS A 283 -21.70 -1.88 -2.78
N MET A 284 -21.86 -2.28 -1.51
CA MET A 284 -22.27 -1.37 -0.45
C MET A 284 -21.28 -0.22 -0.23
N ALA A 285 -19.98 -0.43 -0.46
CA ALA A 285 -18.95 0.61 -0.37
C ALA A 285 -18.90 1.56 -1.59
N HIS A 286 -19.50 1.16 -2.71
CA HIS A 286 -19.65 2.00 -3.90
C HIS A 286 -20.99 2.75 -3.92
N GLU A 287 -22.04 2.14 -3.36
CA GLU A 287 -23.36 2.73 -3.20
C GLU A 287 -23.33 3.75 -2.03
N SER A 288 -22.86 4.96 -2.31
CA SER A 288 -22.85 6.10 -1.39
C SER A 288 -24.25 6.49 -0.88
N ARG A 289 -25.31 6.00 -1.53
CA ARG A 289 -26.68 6.23 -1.10
C ARG A 289 -26.91 5.47 0.19
N TYR A 290 -26.91 6.24 1.28
CA TYR A 290 -27.59 5.88 2.52
C TYR A 290 -29.11 5.87 2.27
N GLU A 291 -29.59 5.05 1.33
CA GLU A 291 -30.97 4.64 1.36
C GLU A 291 -31.09 3.82 2.63
N ARG A 292 -31.74 4.41 3.65
CA ARG A 292 -32.15 3.69 4.86
C ARG A 292 -33.02 2.53 4.41
N SER A 293 -32.41 1.41 4.04
CA SER A 293 -33.13 0.16 3.89
C SER A 293 -33.73 -0.07 5.27
N LYS A 294 -35.05 0.04 5.38
CA LYS A 294 -35.80 -0.32 6.59
C LYS A 294 -35.73 -1.82 6.88
N GLU A 295 -34.80 -2.54 6.28
CA GLU A 295 -34.50 -3.92 6.60
C GLU A 295 -34.01 -3.96 8.05
N THR A 296 -34.90 -4.40 8.92
CA THR A 296 -34.58 -4.81 10.28
C THR A 296 -33.65 -6.00 10.20
N TYR A 297 -32.34 -5.73 10.24
CA TYR A 297 -31.36 -6.77 10.51
C TYR A 297 -31.48 -7.19 11.98
N GLU A 298 -31.34 -8.49 12.23
CA GLU A 298 -31.26 -8.98 13.61
C GLU A 298 -29.98 -8.43 14.25
N LYS A 299 -30.12 -7.75 15.39
CA LYS A 299 -29.01 -7.21 16.16
C LYS A 299 -28.01 -8.32 16.48
N ASP A 300 -26.73 -8.06 16.21
CA ASP A 300 -25.68 -9.00 16.60
C ASP A 300 -25.38 -8.86 18.10
N ASN A 301 -25.78 -9.86 18.89
CA ASN A 301 -25.54 -9.87 20.33
C ASN A 301 -24.12 -10.35 20.70
N THR A 302 -23.28 -10.71 19.72
CA THR A 302 -21.90 -11.17 19.95
C THR A 302 -20.90 -10.02 20.04
N ILE A 303 -21.26 -8.83 19.54
CA ILE A 303 -20.41 -7.64 19.58
C ILE A 303 -20.81 -6.68 20.70
N LEU A 304 -19.86 -5.83 21.12
CA LEU A 304 -20.06 -4.89 22.22
C LEU A 304 -21.17 -3.87 21.92
N PHE A 305 -21.14 -3.29 20.72
CA PHE A 305 -22.14 -2.40 20.14
C PHE A 305 -21.97 -2.41 18.61
N GLU A 306 -23.01 -2.05 17.87
CA GLU A 306 -22.92 -1.93 16.41
C GLU A 306 -22.13 -0.66 16.03
N PRO A 307 -21.22 -0.74 15.05
CA PRO A 307 -20.48 0.43 14.56
C PRO A 307 -21.39 1.63 14.25
N LYS A 308 -20.98 2.82 14.68
CA LYS A 308 -21.75 4.07 14.56
C LYS A 308 -20.97 5.13 13.81
N LEU A 309 -21.70 6.04 13.17
CA LEU A 309 -21.22 7.28 12.60
C LEU A 309 -21.91 8.47 13.28
N TYR A 310 -21.12 9.40 13.79
CA TYR A 310 -21.53 10.67 14.35
C TYR A 310 -21.33 11.78 13.32
N LEU A 311 -22.38 12.55 13.08
CA LEU A 311 -22.38 13.68 12.15
C LEU A 311 -23.42 14.71 12.57
N VAL A 312 -23.38 15.89 11.94
CA VAL A 312 -24.39 16.93 12.12
C VAL A 312 -25.43 16.80 11.00
N GLU A 313 -26.69 16.59 11.35
CA GLU A 313 -27.80 16.57 10.38
C GLU A 313 -28.21 18.02 10.05
N GLY A 314 -27.95 18.46 8.81
CA GLY A 314 -28.39 19.76 8.30
C GLY A 314 -28.35 19.83 6.78
N GLU A 315 -29.35 20.46 6.16
CA GLU A 315 -29.27 20.82 4.74
C GLU A 315 -28.12 21.81 4.57
N VAL A 316 -27.07 21.38 3.88
CA VAL A 316 -25.97 22.27 3.57
C VAL A 316 -26.51 23.30 2.59
N ASN A 317 -26.75 24.51 3.07
CA ASN A 317 -26.95 25.66 2.20
C ASN A 317 -25.62 25.88 1.48
N ALA A 318 -25.45 25.26 0.32
CA ALA A 318 -24.32 25.50 -0.57
C ALA A 318 -24.35 26.98 -0.97
N SER A 319 -23.70 27.84 -0.17
CA SER A 319 -23.38 29.18 -0.61
C SER A 319 -22.34 29.06 -1.72
N ASP A 320 -22.55 29.83 -2.79
CA ASP A 320 -21.72 29.93 -4.01
C ASP A 320 -20.25 30.40 -3.77
N THR A 321 -19.74 30.27 -2.54
CA THR A 321 -18.38 30.63 -2.16
C THR A 321 -17.49 29.40 -2.25
N ASP A 322 -16.40 29.49 -3.02
CA ASP A 322 -15.42 28.41 -3.29
C ASP A 322 -14.79 27.75 -2.03
N GLU A 323 -14.93 28.36 -0.85
CA GLU A 323 -14.51 27.81 0.45
C GLU A 323 -15.66 27.08 1.14
N TYR A 324 -16.05 25.93 0.57
CA TYR A 324 -16.98 25.00 1.24
C TYR A 324 -16.26 24.29 2.40
N TYR A 325 -16.83 24.42 3.59
CA TYR A 325 -16.38 23.70 4.77
C TYR A 325 -17.53 22.93 5.44
N PRO A 326 -17.33 21.66 5.79
CA PRO A 326 -18.39 20.82 6.34
C PRO A 326 -18.65 21.14 7.81
N GLU A 327 -19.90 21.49 8.14
CA GLU A 327 -20.39 21.36 9.51
C GLU A 327 -20.27 19.89 9.94
N GLY A 328 -19.84 19.64 11.19
CA GLY A 328 -19.60 18.28 11.65
C GLY A 328 -19.28 18.21 13.15
N VAL A 329 -18.64 17.12 13.55
CA VAL A 329 -18.38 16.79 14.96
C VAL A 329 -17.44 17.81 15.63
N LEU A 330 -16.49 18.35 14.87
CA LEU A 330 -15.60 19.38 15.38
C LEU A 330 -16.07 20.79 14.99
N PRO A 331 -15.93 21.77 15.90
CA PRO A 331 -15.97 23.18 15.57
C PRO A 331 -15.01 23.52 14.42
N GLN A 332 -15.43 24.43 13.54
CA GLN A 332 -14.72 24.75 12.30
C GLN A 332 -13.24 25.11 12.50
N ASN A 333 -12.95 25.88 13.55
CA ASN A 333 -11.59 26.29 13.89
C ASN A 333 -10.70 25.09 14.29
N LEU A 334 -11.24 24.11 15.02
CA LEU A 334 -10.50 22.91 15.42
C LEU A 334 -10.32 21.96 14.23
N TYR A 335 -11.37 21.78 13.42
CA TYR A 335 -11.30 21.00 12.20
C TYR A 335 -10.24 21.53 11.22
N HIS A 336 -10.23 22.84 10.95
CA HIS A 336 -9.20 23.47 10.10
C HIS A 336 -7.81 23.25 10.64
N ARG A 337 -7.64 23.48 11.93
CA ARG A 337 -6.34 23.37 12.56
C ARG A 337 -5.77 21.95 12.49
N LEU A 338 -6.62 20.93 12.66
CA LEU A 338 -6.18 19.55 12.42
C LEU A 338 -5.82 19.29 10.96
N CYS A 339 -6.61 19.81 10.01
CA CYS A 339 -6.33 19.67 8.59
C CYS A 339 -5.01 20.34 8.18
N GLU A 340 -4.66 21.46 8.81
CA GLU A 340 -3.39 22.18 8.58
C GLU A 340 -2.20 21.41 9.16
N VAL A 341 -2.25 21.06 10.45
CA VAL A 341 -1.19 20.32 11.16
C VAL A 341 -0.87 18.99 10.47
N PHE A 342 -1.89 18.32 9.93
CA PHE A 342 -1.76 17.02 9.29
C PHE A 342 -1.89 17.06 7.76
N ALA A 343 -1.82 18.24 7.14
CA ALA A 343 -1.82 18.34 5.68
C ALA A 343 -0.72 17.44 5.09
N PRO A 344 -0.88 16.84 3.89
CA PRO A 344 0.08 15.88 3.32
C PRO A 344 1.53 16.38 3.21
N ARG A 345 1.76 17.70 3.28
CA ARG A 345 3.09 18.34 3.21
C ARG A 345 3.50 19.00 4.53
N ALA A 346 2.73 18.80 5.58
CA ALA A 346 2.99 19.36 6.90
C ALA A 346 4.24 18.76 7.53
N ASN A 347 4.79 19.47 8.50
CA ASN A 347 6.01 19.08 9.19
C ASN A 347 5.86 17.76 9.94
N TYR A 348 4.65 17.39 10.36
CA TYR A 348 4.34 16.11 10.99
C TYR A 348 4.95 14.92 10.22
N TRP A 349 4.63 14.78 8.93
CA TRP A 349 5.07 13.64 8.11
C TRP A 349 6.58 13.60 7.90
N ARG A 350 7.18 14.76 7.64
CA ARG A 350 8.62 14.90 7.36
C ARG A 350 9.45 14.67 8.63
N GLU A 351 9.09 15.32 9.73
CA GLU A 351 9.81 15.22 11.00
C GLU A 351 9.62 13.85 11.65
N SER A 352 8.45 13.22 11.47
CA SER A 352 8.23 11.84 11.90
C SER A 352 8.88 10.81 10.99
N LYS A 353 9.34 11.16 9.78
CA LYS A 353 9.75 10.19 8.73
C LYS A 353 8.69 9.12 8.49
N TYR A 354 7.43 9.53 8.30
CA TYR A 354 6.29 8.60 8.29
C TYR A 354 6.45 7.43 7.30
N ASN A 355 7.00 7.70 6.11
CA ASN A 355 7.15 6.68 5.05
C ASN A 355 8.20 5.61 5.39
N ASP A 356 9.19 5.92 6.22
CA ASP A 356 10.35 5.04 6.46
C ASP A 356 10.33 4.36 7.83
N ARG A 357 9.37 4.72 8.69
CA ARG A 357 9.44 4.40 10.13
C ARG A 357 8.64 3.17 10.55
N GLY A 358 7.72 2.69 9.72
CA GLY A 358 6.71 1.72 10.14
C GLY A 358 5.67 2.33 11.09
N TYR A 359 4.90 1.49 11.77
CA TYR A 359 3.80 1.93 12.63
C TYR A 359 4.29 2.68 13.90
N TYR A 360 3.62 3.79 14.21
CA TYR A 360 3.76 4.50 15.49
C TYR A 360 2.45 5.19 15.86
N SER A 361 2.26 5.37 17.16
CA SER A 361 1.10 6.03 17.74
C SER A 361 1.49 6.77 19.02
N TYR A 362 0.58 7.60 19.54
CA TYR A 362 0.80 8.38 20.74
C TYR A 362 -0.23 8.06 21.81
N PHE A 363 0.22 7.81 23.04
CA PHE A 363 -0.69 7.51 24.15
C PHE A 363 -0.78 8.66 25.16
N ILE A 364 -2.03 9.10 25.41
CA ILE A 364 -2.44 10.10 26.39
C ILE A 364 -3.08 9.38 27.58
N ASP A 365 -2.52 9.60 28.76
CA ASP A 365 -3.16 9.22 30.03
C ASP A 365 -4.10 10.37 30.45
N LEU A 366 -5.41 10.13 30.38
CA LEU A 366 -6.43 11.15 30.57
C LEU A 366 -6.53 11.61 32.02
N ASP A 367 -6.20 10.73 32.97
CA ASP A 367 -6.31 10.98 34.41
C ASP A 367 -4.97 11.39 35.05
N ARG A 368 -3.84 11.21 34.34
CA ARG A 368 -2.53 11.64 34.83
C ARG A 368 -2.48 13.14 35.03
N LYS A 369 -2.10 13.53 36.25
CA LYS A 369 -1.93 14.94 36.62
C LYS A 369 -0.55 15.45 36.22
N SER A 370 -0.52 16.52 35.44
CA SER A 370 0.68 17.33 35.16
C SER A 370 0.42 18.76 35.63
N GLY A 371 1.27 19.29 36.51
CA GLY A 371 1.06 20.63 37.08
C GLY A 371 -0.21 20.77 37.94
N GLY A 372 -0.74 19.67 38.48
CA GLY A 372 -1.87 19.65 39.41
C GLY A 372 -3.24 19.39 38.78
N LYS A 373 -3.35 19.39 37.44
CA LYS A 373 -4.56 19.04 36.69
C LYS A 373 -4.30 17.90 35.72
N SER A 374 -5.31 17.10 35.41
CA SER A 374 -5.20 16.06 34.38
C SER A 374 -5.44 16.62 32.98
N VAL A 375 -5.06 15.86 31.94
CA VAL A 375 -5.35 16.22 30.54
C VAL A 375 -6.86 16.34 30.32
N ARG A 376 -7.64 15.45 30.93
CA ARG A 376 -9.12 15.51 30.93
C ARG A 376 -9.67 16.82 31.53
N GLU A 377 -8.96 17.45 32.46
CA GLU A 377 -9.37 18.71 33.10
C GLU A 377 -8.87 19.95 32.35
N GLN A 378 -7.71 19.87 31.71
CA GLN A 378 -7.09 20.97 30.99
C GLN A 378 -6.22 20.46 29.83
N PRO A 379 -6.81 20.32 28.63
CA PRO A 379 -6.07 20.11 27.40
C PRO A 379 -5.05 21.22 27.16
N THR A 380 -3.88 20.86 26.63
CA THR A 380 -2.73 21.76 26.45
C THR A 380 -2.34 21.98 24.99
N ASN A 381 -3.03 21.31 24.06
CA ASN A 381 -2.83 21.43 22.63
C ASN A 381 -4.12 21.03 21.90
N VAL A 382 -4.18 21.32 20.59
CA VAL A 382 -5.36 21.05 19.75
C VAL A 382 -5.76 19.58 19.70
N ILE A 383 -4.80 18.65 19.80
CA ILE A 383 -5.06 17.20 19.73
C ILE A 383 -5.75 16.73 21.00
N GLU A 384 -5.20 17.12 22.16
CA GLU A 384 -5.83 16.86 23.46
C GLU A 384 -7.22 17.47 23.56
N ASP A 385 -7.40 18.70 23.05
CA ASP A 385 -8.69 19.40 23.07
C ASP A 385 -9.74 18.66 22.23
N VAL A 386 -9.39 18.30 21.00
CA VAL A 386 -10.25 17.49 20.13
C VAL A 386 -10.61 16.16 20.79
N ILE A 387 -9.64 15.42 21.30
CA ILE A 387 -9.91 14.11 21.94
C ILE A 387 -10.82 14.30 23.16
N VAL A 388 -10.45 15.17 24.10
CA VAL A 388 -11.13 15.28 25.41
C VAL A 388 -12.50 15.93 25.30
N ASN A 389 -12.60 17.04 24.57
CA ASN A 389 -13.81 17.87 24.58
C ASN A 389 -14.81 17.50 23.47
N HIS A 390 -14.38 16.78 22.43
CA HIS A 390 -15.23 16.48 21.26
C HIS A 390 -15.41 14.99 20.99
N LEU A 391 -14.36 14.18 21.03
CA LEU A 391 -14.46 12.75 20.66
C LEU A 391 -14.78 11.84 21.84
N LEU A 392 -14.14 12.06 22.99
CA LEU A 392 -14.33 11.28 24.21
C LEU A 392 -15.78 11.26 24.72
N PRO A 393 -16.53 12.38 24.72
CA PRO A 393 -17.94 12.35 25.13
C PRO A 393 -18.81 11.45 24.24
N LEU A 394 -18.54 11.40 22.93
CA LEU A 394 -19.24 10.52 21.99
C LEU A 394 -18.87 9.04 22.20
N ALA A 395 -17.60 8.78 22.50
CA ALA A 395 -17.11 7.46 22.88
C ALA A 395 -17.76 6.96 24.19
N GLU A 396 -17.80 7.80 25.23
CA GLU A 396 -18.44 7.49 26.52
C GLU A 396 -19.96 7.25 26.34
N THR A 397 -20.64 8.09 25.57
CA THR A 397 -22.07 7.90 25.21
C THR A 397 -22.32 6.53 24.55
N THR A 398 -21.40 6.09 23.69
CA THR A 398 -21.49 4.78 23.03
C THR A 398 -21.48 3.62 24.04
N LEU A 399 -20.66 3.70 25.10
CA LEU A 399 -20.58 2.67 26.14
C LEU A 399 -21.77 2.73 27.10
N GLU A 400 -22.23 3.93 27.45
CA GLU A 400 -23.35 4.12 28.37
C GLU A 400 -24.67 3.55 27.84
N GLU A 401 -24.95 3.70 26.54
CA GLU A 401 -26.16 3.14 25.92
C GLU A 401 -26.25 1.60 26.02
N LYS A 402 -25.10 0.93 26.11
CA LYS A 402 -25.01 -0.53 26.32
C LYS A 402 -25.26 -0.89 27.78
N ASN A 403 -24.68 -0.14 28.70
CA ASN A 403 -24.73 -0.37 30.14
C ASN A 403 -26.02 0.19 30.76
N LYS A 404 -27.19 -0.15 30.20
CA LYS A 404 -28.45 0.02 30.95
C LYS A 404 -28.28 -0.74 32.27
N PRO A 405 -28.38 -0.07 33.43
CA PRO A 405 -27.90 -0.60 34.70
C PRO A 405 -28.65 -1.90 35.03
N THR A 406 -27.98 -3.02 34.85
CA THR A 406 -28.29 -4.26 35.57
C THR A 406 -27.50 -4.19 36.87
N ASP A 407 -28.01 -3.41 37.82
CA ASP A 407 -27.69 -3.18 39.26
C ASP A 407 -26.33 -3.54 39.92
N GLU A 408 -25.30 -4.12 39.29
CA GLU A 408 -24.13 -4.64 40.03
C GLU A 408 -22.73 -4.39 39.43
N THR A 409 -22.58 -3.76 38.25
CA THR A 409 -21.24 -3.45 37.68
C THR A 409 -21.07 -1.97 37.37
N GLU A 410 -20.02 -1.34 37.92
CA GLU A 410 -19.61 0.01 37.53
C GLU A 410 -19.30 0.06 36.02
N PRO A 411 -19.69 1.13 35.31
CA PRO A 411 -19.41 1.27 33.88
C PRO A 411 -17.91 1.33 33.63
N ASP A 412 -17.48 0.70 32.54
CA ASP A 412 -16.11 0.77 32.05
C ASP A 412 -15.68 2.23 31.84
N LYS A 413 -14.76 2.72 32.67
CA LYS A 413 -14.23 4.09 32.57
C LYS A 413 -13.10 4.14 31.56
N ILE A 414 -13.20 5.03 30.56
CA ILE A 414 -12.09 5.33 29.65
C ILE A 414 -11.03 6.15 30.40
N ILE A 415 -9.80 5.66 30.48
CA ILE A 415 -8.69 6.32 31.20
C ILE A 415 -7.51 6.67 30.27
N GLY A 416 -7.48 6.12 29.07
CA GLY A 416 -6.42 6.35 28.10
C GLY A 416 -6.96 6.59 26.69
N ALA A 417 -6.20 7.33 25.89
CA ALA A 417 -6.45 7.52 24.47
C ALA A 417 -5.13 7.34 23.70
N GLU A 418 -5.09 6.35 22.82
CA GLU A 418 -4.03 6.18 21.83
C GLU A 418 -4.47 6.83 20.52
N TRP A 419 -3.63 7.62 19.87
CA TRP A 419 -3.99 8.27 18.60
C TRP A 419 -2.86 8.23 17.57
N TRP A 420 -3.26 8.22 16.30
CA TRP A 420 -2.37 8.25 15.14
C TRP A 420 -3.10 8.88 13.95
N VAL A 421 -2.37 9.19 12.89
CA VAL A 421 -2.91 9.88 11.71
C VAL A 421 -2.42 9.19 10.45
N HIS A 422 -3.33 8.98 9.49
CA HIS A 422 -3.01 8.45 8.18
C HIS A 422 -3.40 9.45 7.10
N THR A 423 -2.50 9.65 6.14
CA THR A 423 -2.78 10.32 4.88
C THR A 423 -2.54 9.34 3.72
N ARG A 424 -3.45 9.33 2.75
CA ARG A 424 -3.35 8.50 1.54
C ARG A 424 -3.90 9.28 0.36
N GLN A 425 -3.18 9.29 -0.76
CA GLN A 425 -3.65 9.94 -1.99
C GLN A 425 -4.79 9.13 -2.61
N LEU A 426 -5.87 9.81 -3.00
CA LEU A 426 -7.02 9.19 -3.67
C LEU A 426 -6.62 8.64 -5.05
N GLY A 427 -7.08 7.44 -5.39
CA GLY A 427 -6.79 6.75 -6.66
C GLY A 427 -5.45 6.01 -6.71
N ALA A 428 -4.44 6.49 -5.98
CA ALA A 428 -3.17 5.80 -5.79
C ALA A 428 -3.20 4.82 -4.60
N ASN A 429 -4.19 4.93 -3.71
CA ASN A 429 -4.28 4.10 -2.52
C ASN A 429 -4.93 2.72 -2.80
N LEU A 430 -4.26 1.65 -2.35
CA LEU A 430 -4.78 0.27 -2.39
C LEU A 430 -5.64 -0.08 -1.17
N GLY A 431 -5.94 0.90 -0.33
CA GLY A 431 -6.75 0.72 0.87
C GLY A 431 -5.88 0.68 2.13
N HIS A 432 -6.33 -0.09 3.11
CA HIS A 432 -5.58 -0.42 4.31
C HIS A 432 -5.87 -1.86 4.69
N GLN A 433 -4.82 -2.58 5.11
CA GLN A 433 -4.87 -3.99 5.41
C GLN A 433 -5.95 -4.32 6.44
N MET A 434 -6.60 -5.48 6.29
CA MET A 434 -7.52 -6.00 7.30
C MET A 434 -6.73 -6.45 8.55
N HIS A 435 -7.00 -5.82 9.69
CA HIS A 435 -6.27 -6.05 10.94
C HIS A 435 -7.16 -5.83 12.17
N PHE A 436 -6.59 -6.13 13.35
CA PHE A 436 -7.15 -5.78 14.65
C PHE A 436 -6.31 -4.65 15.24
N ASP A 437 -6.96 -3.69 15.91
CA ASP A 437 -6.23 -2.74 16.75
C ASP A 437 -5.71 -3.49 17.97
N THR A 438 -4.39 -3.61 18.09
CA THR A 438 -3.76 -4.29 19.21
C THR A 438 -2.63 -3.46 19.79
N ASP A 439 -2.42 -3.60 21.10
CA ASP A 439 -1.16 -3.17 21.70
C ASP A 439 -0.09 -4.23 21.46
N GLU A 440 0.69 -4.02 20.41
CA GLU A 440 1.82 -4.88 20.01
C GLU A 440 2.86 -5.04 21.12
N SER A 441 3.06 -4.00 21.94
CA SER A 441 4.03 -4.04 23.05
C SER A 441 3.58 -4.98 24.16
N LEU A 442 2.27 -5.04 24.43
CA LEU A 442 1.70 -6.00 25.38
C LEU A 442 1.56 -7.38 24.78
N LEU A 443 1.30 -7.51 23.47
CA LEU A 443 1.22 -8.80 22.81
C LEU A 443 2.52 -9.61 22.97
N GLY A 444 3.67 -8.98 22.73
CA GLY A 444 4.97 -9.62 22.93
C GLY A 444 5.28 -9.98 24.40
N ARG A 445 4.74 -9.21 25.36
CA ARG A 445 5.04 -9.36 26.79
C ARG A 445 4.08 -10.29 27.54
N GLU A 446 2.78 -10.08 27.35
CA GLU A 446 1.69 -10.79 28.03
C GLU A 446 1.21 -12.01 27.22
N LYS A 447 1.61 -12.14 25.94
CA LYS A 447 1.10 -13.15 25.00
C LYS A 447 -0.42 -13.16 24.91
N LYS A 448 -1.03 -11.99 25.16
CA LYS A 448 -2.46 -11.78 25.16
C LYS A 448 -2.76 -10.64 24.20
N VAL A 449 -3.73 -10.85 23.33
CA VAL A 449 -4.23 -9.81 22.46
C VAL A 449 -5.02 -8.81 23.32
N THR A 450 -4.53 -7.57 23.38
CA THR A 450 -5.20 -6.46 24.05
C THR A 450 -5.53 -5.40 23.02
N HIS A 451 -6.76 -4.90 23.06
CA HIS A 451 -7.32 -3.96 22.09
C HIS A 451 -8.01 -2.81 22.84
N PRO A 452 -8.19 -1.63 22.22
CA PRO A 452 -8.99 -0.58 22.81
C PRO A 452 -10.44 -1.05 23.03
N ILE A 453 -11.16 -0.44 23.98
CA ILE A 453 -12.58 -0.73 24.18
C ILE A 453 -13.41 -0.18 23.01
N ILE A 454 -12.95 0.94 22.43
CA ILE A 454 -13.51 1.57 21.24
C ILE A 454 -12.36 1.98 20.35
N SER A 455 -12.44 1.58 19.09
CA SER A 455 -11.64 2.14 18.01
C SER A 455 -12.48 3.16 17.26
N SER A 456 -11.81 4.16 16.68
CA SER A 456 -12.51 5.26 16.03
C SER A 456 -11.73 5.91 14.90
N VAL A 457 -12.48 6.51 13.97
CA VAL A 457 -11.95 7.23 12.81
C VAL A 457 -12.67 8.57 12.70
N LEU A 458 -11.94 9.67 12.90
CA LEU A 458 -12.36 11.00 12.50
C LEU A 458 -11.89 11.24 11.06
N TYR A 459 -12.84 11.40 10.14
CA TYR A 459 -12.55 11.71 8.74
C TYR A 459 -12.29 13.20 8.60
N LEU A 460 -11.06 13.58 8.27
CA LEU A 460 -10.70 14.98 8.07
C LEU A 460 -10.94 15.38 6.61
N THR A 461 -10.46 14.60 5.65
CA THR A 461 -10.61 14.89 4.22
C THR A 461 -10.87 13.61 3.41
N GLY A 462 -11.33 13.79 2.17
CA GLY A 462 -11.51 12.73 1.18
C GLY A 462 -12.98 12.47 0.80
N ALA A 463 -13.92 13.15 1.46
CA ALA A 463 -15.34 13.02 1.17
C ALA A 463 -15.88 14.06 0.18
N LYS A 464 -15.10 15.08 -0.21
CA LYS A 464 -15.59 16.26 -0.93
C LYS A 464 -16.37 15.87 -2.20
N GLU A 465 -17.69 16.10 -2.16
CA GLU A 465 -18.63 15.92 -3.25
C GLU A 465 -18.35 16.98 -4.33
N GLY A 466 -17.79 16.53 -5.46
CA GLY A 466 -17.76 17.32 -6.68
C GLY A 466 -18.83 16.80 -7.63
N SER A 467 -20.08 17.25 -7.50
CA SER A 467 -21.19 17.04 -8.45
C SER A 467 -21.60 15.60 -8.83
N SER A 468 -20.89 14.58 -8.36
CA SER A 468 -21.18 13.15 -8.57
C SER A 468 -21.35 12.51 -7.20
N GLU A 469 -22.47 11.80 -7.03
CA GLU A 469 -23.04 11.35 -5.74
C GLU A 469 -22.16 10.36 -4.94
N THR A 470 -20.93 10.03 -5.35
CA THR A 470 -20.09 8.99 -4.72
C THR A 470 -18.84 9.54 -4.02
N SER A 471 -18.61 9.13 -2.78
CA SER A 471 -17.36 9.44 -2.04
C SER A 471 -16.16 8.93 -2.84
N LYS A 472 -15.12 9.77 -2.97
CA LYS A 472 -13.90 9.43 -3.73
C LYS A 472 -12.88 8.65 -2.89
N ALA A 473 -13.08 8.60 -1.58
CA ALA A 473 -12.20 7.93 -0.64
C ALA A 473 -12.68 6.50 -0.33
N GLY A 474 -11.73 5.62 -0.05
CA GLY A 474 -11.99 4.24 0.31
C GLY A 474 -12.83 4.13 1.59
N ALA A 475 -13.86 3.29 1.56
CA ALA A 475 -14.72 3.03 2.69
C ALA A 475 -13.98 2.24 3.78
N THR A 476 -14.19 2.63 5.05
CA THR A 476 -13.75 1.79 6.16
C THR A 476 -14.75 0.67 6.36
N ILE A 477 -14.28 -0.57 6.43
CA ILE A 477 -15.11 -1.75 6.69
C ILE A 477 -14.78 -2.34 8.05
N VAL A 478 -15.81 -2.80 8.76
CA VAL A 478 -15.68 -3.46 10.06
C VAL A 478 -16.43 -4.79 9.98
N CYS A 479 -15.77 -5.88 10.32
CA CYS A 479 -16.33 -7.23 10.29
C CYS A 479 -16.57 -7.73 11.71
N ASN A 480 -17.64 -8.50 11.95
CA ASN A 480 -17.92 -9.11 13.27
C ASN A 480 -17.01 -10.31 13.61
N GLN A 481 -15.74 -10.22 13.26
CA GLN A 481 -14.70 -11.20 13.60
C GLN A 481 -13.80 -10.59 14.66
N THR A 482 -13.41 -11.40 15.64
CA THR A 482 -12.51 -11.06 16.74
C THR A 482 -11.24 -11.91 16.69
N PRO A 483 -10.18 -11.58 17.44
CA PRO A 483 -8.98 -12.41 17.52
C PRO A 483 -9.24 -13.86 17.96
N ASP A 484 -10.29 -14.08 18.76
CA ASP A 484 -10.67 -15.40 19.28
C ASP A 484 -11.68 -16.15 18.38
N SER A 485 -12.08 -15.55 17.26
CA SER A 485 -13.06 -16.15 16.36
C SER A 485 -12.51 -17.41 15.70
N LYS A 486 -13.38 -18.42 15.57
CA LYS A 486 -13.08 -19.70 14.92
C LYS A 486 -13.79 -19.88 13.59
N GLU A 487 -14.66 -18.94 13.27
CA GLU A 487 -15.47 -18.90 12.05
C GLU A 487 -15.21 -17.57 11.35
N VAL A 488 -15.49 -17.51 10.05
CA VAL A 488 -15.43 -16.26 9.30
C VAL A 488 -16.49 -15.26 9.79
N ALA A 489 -16.20 -13.97 9.66
CA ALA A 489 -17.18 -12.94 9.93
C ALA A 489 -18.46 -13.17 9.09
N SER A 490 -19.62 -13.12 9.73
CA SER A 490 -20.91 -13.24 9.06
C SER A 490 -21.46 -11.90 8.59
N LYS A 491 -20.97 -10.79 9.16
CA LYS A 491 -21.44 -9.43 8.88
C LYS A 491 -20.29 -8.46 8.68
N ALA A 492 -20.50 -7.50 7.79
CA ALA A 492 -19.62 -6.36 7.59
C ALA A 492 -20.41 -5.06 7.60
N TRP A 493 -19.95 -4.07 8.35
CA TRP A 493 -20.43 -2.70 8.33
C TRP A 493 -19.53 -1.85 7.44
N VAL A 494 -20.14 -0.92 6.69
CA VAL A 494 -19.43 -0.07 5.74
C VAL A 494 -19.59 1.40 6.12
N SER A 495 -18.47 2.09 6.31
CA SER A 495 -18.40 3.51 6.64
C SER A 495 -17.82 4.29 5.47
N HIS A 496 -18.67 5.08 4.83
CA HIS A 496 -18.24 6.02 3.81
C HIS A 496 -17.61 7.24 4.48
N PRO A 497 -16.39 7.64 4.08
CA PRO A 497 -15.77 8.85 4.59
C PRO A 497 -16.68 10.06 4.34
N LYS A 498 -16.97 10.79 5.41
CA LYS A 498 -17.62 12.11 5.38
C LYS A 498 -16.76 13.09 6.16
N ASP A 499 -16.34 14.17 5.52
CA ASP A 499 -15.44 15.13 6.16
C ASP A 499 -16.09 15.68 7.44
N ASN A 500 -15.30 15.80 8.50
CA ASN A 500 -15.72 16.18 9.85
C ASN A 500 -16.78 15.24 10.50
N SER A 501 -16.82 13.97 10.11
CA SER A 501 -17.62 12.93 10.78
C SER A 501 -16.74 11.96 11.57
N PHE A 502 -17.32 11.37 12.62
CA PHE A 502 -16.61 10.51 13.56
C PHE A 502 -17.24 9.13 13.64
N MET A 503 -16.51 8.09 13.25
CA MET A 503 -16.95 6.69 13.33
C MET A 503 -16.41 6.03 14.60
N THR A 504 -17.23 5.24 15.29
CA THR A 504 -16.81 4.38 16.40
C THR A 504 -17.21 2.92 16.16
N PHE A 505 -16.38 1.98 16.61
CA PHE A 505 -16.64 0.55 16.59
C PHE A 505 -15.92 -0.16 17.75
N PRO A 506 -16.34 -1.37 18.15
CA PRO A 506 -15.62 -2.12 19.18
C PRO A 506 -14.20 -2.45 18.72
N GLY A 507 -13.19 -2.14 19.55
CA GLY A 507 -11.79 -2.22 19.13
C GLY A 507 -11.25 -3.62 18.88
N ASN A 508 -12.00 -4.66 19.27
CA ASN A 508 -11.65 -6.06 18.99
C ASN A 508 -12.14 -6.56 17.64
N LEU A 509 -12.76 -5.73 16.81
CA LEU A 509 -13.29 -6.16 15.52
C LEU A 509 -12.24 -6.04 14.41
N LEU A 510 -12.25 -7.04 13.53
CA LEU A 510 -11.45 -7.03 12.30
C LEU A 510 -11.93 -5.90 11.40
N HIS A 511 -11.02 -5.05 10.94
CA HIS A 511 -11.39 -3.90 10.13
C HIS A 511 -10.28 -3.51 9.17
N GLY A 512 -10.61 -2.69 8.18
CA GLY A 512 -9.67 -2.20 7.17
C GLY A 512 -10.31 -1.11 6.33
N VAL A 513 -9.63 -0.69 5.26
CA VAL A 513 -10.14 0.36 4.36
C VAL A 513 -10.09 -0.18 2.94
N LEU A 514 -11.20 -0.19 2.21
CA LEU A 514 -11.19 -0.65 0.82
C LEU A 514 -10.43 0.34 -0.08
N PRO A 515 -9.84 -0.13 -1.21
CA PRO A 515 -9.30 0.75 -2.24
C PRO A 515 -10.34 1.75 -2.76
N CYS A 516 -9.86 2.83 -3.37
CA CYS A 516 -10.70 3.77 -4.10
C CYS A 516 -10.22 3.92 -5.53
N THR A 517 -11.16 4.07 -6.46
CA THR A 517 -10.88 4.19 -7.90
C THR A 517 -10.31 5.56 -8.28
N GLY A 518 -10.29 6.52 -7.35
CA GLY A 518 -9.71 7.84 -7.56
C GLY A 518 -10.62 8.79 -8.35
N PRO A 519 -10.06 9.90 -8.86
CA PRO A 519 -10.84 10.83 -9.67
C PRO A 519 -11.27 10.19 -11.01
N GLU A 520 -12.51 10.43 -11.44
CA GLU A 520 -13.04 9.96 -12.73
C GLU A 520 -12.21 10.42 -13.93
N LYS A 521 -11.56 11.59 -13.80
CA LYS A 521 -10.69 12.17 -14.82
C LYS A 521 -9.23 11.98 -14.42
N PRO A 522 -8.41 11.42 -15.34
CA PRO A 522 -6.98 11.38 -15.16
C PRO A 522 -6.40 12.77 -14.86
N LYS A 523 -5.45 12.83 -13.92
CA LYS A 523 -4.70 14.05 -13.64
C LYS A 523 -3.75 14.32 -14.79
N THR A 524 -3.56 15.60 -15.13
CA THR A 524 -2.46 15.97 -16.01
C THR A 524 -1.14 15.98 -15.23
N PRO A 525 0.03 15.68 -15.84
CA PRO A 525 1.32 15.69 -15.14
C PRO A 525 1.68 17.02 -14.44
N ARG A 526 1.00 18.12 -14.79
CA ARG A 526 1.23 19.46 -14.22
C ARG A 526 0.33 19.77 -13.01
N GLU A 527 -0.69 18.97 -12.76
CA GLU A 527 -1.61 19.17 -11.64
C GLU A 527 -0.98 18.70 -10.34
N ARG A 528 -0.80 19.63 -9.40
CA ARG A 528 -0.37 19.29 -8.06
C ARG A 528 -1.55 18.73 -7.26
N PRO A 529 -1.37 17.64 -6.49
CA PRO A 529 -2.38 17.17 -5.57
C PRO A 529 -2.77 18.27 -4.57
N ARG A 530 -4.07 18.48 -4.41
CA ARG A 530 -4.63 19.37 -3.37
C ARG A 530 -4.97 18.56 -2.12
N LEU A 531 -5.24 19.22 -0.99
CA LEU A 531 -5.56 18.54 0.27
C LEU A 531 -6.79 17.61 0.12
N GLU A 532 -7.79 18.04 -0.65
CA GLU A 532 -8.98 17.27 -0.97
C GLU A 532 -8.72 16.03 -1.84
N ASP A 533 -7.53 15.91 -2.43
CA ASP A 533 -7.11 14.71 -3.18
C ASP A 533 -6.50 13.64 -2.26
N TYR A 534 -6.59 13.82 -0.94
CA TYR A 534 -6.13 12.87 0.06
C TYR A 534 -7.28 12.45 0.98
N ARG A 535 -7.26 11.18 1.37
CA ARG A 535 -7.98 10.67 2.52
C ARG A 535 -7.10 10.90 3.75
N LEU A 536 -7.45 11.92 4.53
CA LEU A 536 -6.80 12.23 5.80
C LEU A 536 -7.72 11.77 6.94
N THR A 537 -7.20 10.93 7.82
CA THR A 537 -7.94 10.43 8.98
C THR A 537 -7.14 10.57 10.26
N PHE A 538 -7.82 11.00 11.32
CA PHE A 538 -7.32 11.04 12.69
C PHE A 538 -8.00 9.91 13.46
N MET A 539 -7.23 8.96 14.00
CA MET A 539 -7.77 7.77 14.66
C MET A 539 -7.48 7.81 16.15
N VAL A 540 -8.41 7.28 16.94
CA VAL A 540 -8.26 7.19 18.39
C VAL A 540 -8.73 5.82 18.88
N GLY A 541 -7.86 5.08 19.55
CA GLY A 541 -8.20 3.94 20.39
C GLY A 541 -8.45 4.42 21.82
N PHE A 542 -9.66 4.24 22.33
CA PHE A 542 -9.99 4.55 23.72
C PHE A 542 -9.80 3.32 24.60
N TRP A 543 -9.11 3.50 25.72
CA TRP A 543 -8.68 2.40 26.58
C TRP A 543 -9.24 2.54 28.00
N THR A 544 -9.68 1.41 28.56
CA THR A 544 -10.09 1.28 29.98
C THR A 544 -8.92 0.90 30.89
N ARG A 545 -7.74 0.70 30.32
CA ARG A 545 -6.47 0.47 31.02
C ARG A 545 -5.39 1.42 30.50
N ASN A 546 -4.38 1.70 31.31
CA ASN A 546 -3.21 2.43 30.87
C ASN A 546 -2.25 1.46 30.17
N VAL A 547 -2.25 1.45 28.85
CA VAL A 547 -1.40 0.54 28.06
C VAL A 547 0.07 0.99 28.01
N ALA A 548 0.34 2.27 28.24
CA ALA A 548 1.72 2.76 28.38
C ALA A 548 2.33 2.40 29.75
N GLU A 549 1.52 1.94 30.72
CA GLU A 549 2.00 1.53 32.03
C GLU A 549 2.90 0.30 31.93
N GLY A 550 4.10 0.38 32.51
CA GLY A 550 5.08 -0.69 32.47
C GLY A 550 6.00 -0.70 31.24
N MET A 551 5.79 0.15 30.23
CA MET A 551 6.75 0.33 29.12
C MET A 551 8.06 1.02 29.59
N GLY A 552 7.99 1.84 30.64
CA GLY A 552 9.16 2.42 31.31
C GLY A 552 10.11 3.18 30.36
N LYS A 553 11.42 2.93 30.49
CA LYS A 553 12.46 3.54 29.64
C LYS A 553 12.51 2.98 28.21
N HIS A 554 11.75 1.92 27.93
CA HIS A 554 11.73 1.28 26.60
C HIS A 554 10.71 1.93 25.65
N ARG A 555 9.90 2.86 26.15
CA ARG A 555 8.96 3.63 25.33
C ARG A 555 9.74 4.50 24.34
N LYS A 556 9.80 4.08 23.08
CA LYS A 556 10.39 4.87 22.00
C LYS A 556 9.48 6.05 21.68
N LEU A 557 10.08 7.16 21.24
CA LEU A 557 9.33 8.36 20.88
C LEU A 557 8.33 8.08 19.75
N TYR A 558 8.82 7.43 18.70
CA TYR A 558 8.04 7.00 17.56
C TYR A 558 8.03 5.48 17.53
N GLY A 559 7.17 4.90 18.37
CA GLY A 559 6.82 3.49 18.36
C GLY A 559 5.38 3.35 18.85
N PRO A 560 4.89 2.11 19.04
CA PRO A 560 3.55 1.88 19.57
C PRO A 560 3.37 2.57 20.93
N CYS A 561 2.26 3.29 21.08
CA CYS A 561 1.90 4.04 22.28
C CYS A 561 3.00 5.01 22.76
N GLY A 562 3.80 5.61 21.87
CA GLY A 562 4.88 6.56 22.19
C GLY A 562 4.40 7.84 22.91
N PRO A 563 5.28 8.57 23.63
CA PRO A 563 4.92 9.88 24.18
C PRO A 563 4.82 10.91 23.07
N LEU A 564 4.04 11.97 23.26
CA LEU A 564 4.11 13.13 22.37
C LEU A 564 5.54 13.71 22.39
N PRO A 565 6.15 14.03 21.23
CA PRO A 565 7.46 14.67 21.21
C PRO A 565 7.47 16.00 21.95
N PRO A 566 8.62 16.42 22.51
CA PRO A 566 8.73 17.74 23.09
C PRO A 566 8.56 18.80 22.00
N ALA A 567 7.93 19.92 22.33
CA ALA A 567 7.78 21.05 21.43
C ALA A 567 9.13 21.75 21.22
N THR A 568 9.86 21.35 20.19
CA THR A 568 11.20 21.85 19.83
C THR A 568 11.26 22.18 18.34
N GLU A 569 12.32 22.85 17.88
CA GLU A 569 12.54 23.11 16.45
C GLU A 569 12.60 21.83 15.61
N GLU A 570 13.06 20.72 16.19
CA GLU A 570 13.07 19.38 15.56
C GLU A 570 11.66 18.76 15.44
N HIS A 571 10.72 19.23 16.25
CA HIS A 571 9.33 18.76 16.34
C HIS A 571 8.39 19.96 16.22
N SER A 572 8.58 20.75 15.17
CA SER A 572 7.88 22.00 14.96
C SER A 572 6.37 21.82 14.82
N TRP A 573 5.92 20.65 14.35
CA TRP A 573 4.51 20.30 14.31
C TRP A 573 3.87 20.25 15.72
N VAL A 574 4.64 19.90 16.76
CA VAL A 574 4.15 19.90 18.15
C VAL A 574 3.99 21.33 18.66
N MET A 575 4.92 22.24 18.31
CA MET A 575 4.76 23.67 18.61
C MET A 575 3.50 24.23 17.94
N GLU A 576 3.25 23.84 16.69
CA GLU A 576 2.05 24.22 15.94
C GLU A 576 0.78 23.71 16.63
N CYS A 577 0.77 22.47 17.16
CA CYS A 577 -0.34 21.94 17.96
C CYS A 577 -0.59 22.73 19.26
N GLN A 578 0.45 23.30 19.88
CA GLN A 578 0.38 24.04 21.14
C GLN A 578 0.05 25.52 20.99
N SER A 579 0.24 26.09 19.80
CA SER A 579 -0.02 27.52 19.53
C SER A 579 -1.40 27.97 20.03
N GLY A 580 -1.51 29.07 20.76
CA GLY A 580 -2.78 29.53 21.32
C GLY A 580 -3.29 28.79 22.57
N TYR A 581 -2.65 27.69 23.00
CA TYR A 581 -2.90 27.04 24.31
C TYR A 581 -1.94 27.54 25.42
N GLU A 582 -0.94 28.35 25.06
CA GLU A 582 0.12 28.84 25.96
C GLU A 582 -0.36 29.86 27.02
N THR A 583 -1.51 30.48 26.83
CA THR A 583 -2.07 31.48 27.76
C THR A 583 -3.27 30.92 28.49
N ALA A 584 -3.03 30.22 29.61
CA ALA A 584 -4.06 29.77 30.54
C ALA A 584 -4.72 30.95 31.29
N LYS A 585 -5.45 31.78 30.54
CA LYS A 585 -6.60 32.60 30.94
C LYS A 585 -7.61 32.69 29.78
N ALA A 586 -7.75 31.63 28.99
CA ALA A 586 -9.00 31.40 28.27
C ALA A 586 -10.09 31.21 29.35
N THR A 587 -10.70 32.33 29.74
CA THR A 587 -11.90 32.35 30.56
C THR A 587 -12.91 31.45 29.89
N LYS A 588 -13.56 30.58 30.66
CA LYS A 588 -14.71 29.75 30.25
C LYS A 588 -15.81 30.52 29.49
N ASP A 589 -15.74 31.85 29.47
CA ASP A 589 -16.67 32.77 28.83
C ASP A 589 -16.64 32.75 27.30
N ASP A 590 -15.54 32.34 26.64
CA ASP A 590 -15.51 32.25 25.16
C ASP A 590 -16.13 30.95 24.60
N VAL A 591 -16.44 29.99 25.48
CA VAL A 591 -17.20 28.76 25.12
C VAL A 591 -18.72 28.99 25.26
N SER A 592 -19.15 30.12 25.81
CA SER A 592 -20.56 30.44 26.00
C SER A 592 -20.99 31.67 25.19
N THR A 593 -21.36 31.51 23.91
CA THR A 593 -22.48 32.30 23.31
C THR A 593 -22.92 31.90 21.89
N SER A 594 -22.36 30.88 21.23
CA SER A 594 -23.05 30.32 20.05
C SER A 594 -24.21 29.44 20.49
N LYS A 595 -25.40 30.03 20.60
CA LYS A 595 -26.67 29.37 21.00
C LYS A 595 -27.28 28.44 19.95
N ASN A 596 -26.55 28.15 18.87
CA ASN A 596 -26.95 27.16 17.88
C ASN A 596 -25.96 26.00 17.93
N ALA A 597 -25.95 25.25 19.03
CA ALA A 597 -25.25 23.97 19.06
C ALA A 597 -26.02 23.04 18.13
N THR A 598 -25.51 22.85 16.91
CA THR A 598 -26.10 21.90 15.97
C THR A 598 -26.04 20.52 16.61
N GLU A 599 -27.18 19.82 16.62
CA GLU A 599 -27.32 18.54 17.31
C GLU A 599 -26.50 17.48 16.56
N ILE A 600 -25.48 16.92 17.23
CA ILE A 600 -24.72 15.77 16.70
C ILE A 600 -25.61 14.54 16.85
N THR A 601 -25.94 13.91 15.72
CA THR A 601 -26.71 12.68 15.68
C THR A 601 -25.79 11.48 15.52
N SER A 602 -26.24 10.31 15.97
CA SER A 602 -25.54 9.04 15.73
C SER A 602 -26.38 8.11 14.86
N HIS A 603 -25.72 7.43 13.95
CA HIS A 603 -26.33 6.48 13.03
C HIS A 603 -25.58 5.16 13.06
N VAL A 604 -26.29 4.05 13.15
CA VAL A 604 -25.69 2.73 12.91
C VAL A 604 -25.26 2.66 11.44
N LEU A 605 -24.06 2.12 11.20
CA LEU A 605 -23.53 1.95 9.85
C LEU A 605 -24.38 0.96 9.05
N PRO A 606 -24.47 1.11 7.71
CA PRO A 606 -25.05 0.08 6.86
C PRO A 606 -24.28 -1.23 7.01
N CYS A 607 -24.99 -2.34 6.99
CA CYS A 607 -24.46 -3.68 7.25
C CYS A 607 -24.89 -4.63 6.14
N THR A 608 -23.99 -5.51 5.71
CA THR A 608 -24.27 -6.58 4.75
C THR A 608 -23.84 -7.94 5.30
N SER A 609 -24.41 -9.01 4.74
CA SER A 609 -24.09 -10.40 5.02
C SER A 609 -24.16 -11.23 3.72
N PRO A 610 -23.26 -12.21 3.51
CA PRO A 610 -22.10 -12.51 4.34
C PRO A 610 -20.97 -11.47 4.14
N ALA A 611 -20.02 -11.41 5.08
CA ALA A 611 -18.83 -10.56 4.95
C ALA A 611 -17.76 -11.19 4.04
N TRP A 612 -17.68 -12.52 4.06
CA TRP A 612 -16.73 -13.32 3.31
C TRP A 612 -17.44 -14.24 2.33
N GLU A 613 -16.79 -14.48 1.19
CA GLU A 613 -17.16 -15.51 0.23
C GLU A 613 -16.06 -16.58 0.20
N GLU A 614 -16.43 -17.83 0.47
CA GLU A 614 -15.54 -18.98 0.26
C GLU A 614 -15.52 -19.33 -1.23
N PHE A 615 -14.33 -19.61 -1.76
CA PHE A 615 -14.17 -20.13 -3.11
C PHE A 615 -13.13 -21.23 -3.15
N LYS A 616 -13.25 -22.10 -4.16
CA LYS A 616 -12.27 -23.15 -4.43
C LYS A 616 -11.20 -22.61 -5.37
N SER A 617 -9.97 -22.48 -4.88
CA SER A 617 -8.82 -22.37 -5.77
C SER A 617 -8.69 -23.63 -6.64
N LYS A 618 -8.05 -23.51 -7.80
CA LYS A 618 -7.84 -24.61 -8.74
C LYS A 618 -6.87 -25.70 -8.21
N THR A 619 -6.54 -25.70 -6.91
CA THR A 619 -5.53 -26.53 -6.24
C THR A 619 -6.01 -27.91 -5.73
N GLN A 620 -7.13 -28.45 -6.23
CA GLN A 620 -7.45 -29.88 -6.00
C GLN A 620 -6.35 -30.79 -6.57
N PRO A 621 -6.17 -32.03 -6.04
CA PRO A 621 -4.89 -32.74 -6.05
C PRO A 621 -4.30 -32.76 -7.45
N ARG A 622 -3.26 -31.95 -7.60
CA ARG A 622 -2.62 -31.69 -8.86
C ARG A 622 -1.96 -32.96 -9.34
N SER A 623 -1.99 -33.17 -10.65
CA SER A 623 -0.98 -34.03 -11.23
C SER A 623 0.37 -33.38 -11.00
N ASP A 624 1.47 -34.14 -10.90
CA ASP A 624 2.84 -33.60 -10.79
C ASP A 624 3.23 -32.67 -11.98
N LYS A 625 2.29 -32.38 -12.90
CA LYS A 625 2.47 -31.56 -14.10
C LYS A 625 1.80 -30.18 -14.03
N ASP A 626 0.99 -29.89 -13.01
CA ASP A 626 0.33 -28.58 -12.91
C ASP A 626 1.26 -27.56 -12.24
N PRO A 627 1.48 -26.36 -12.81
CA PRO A 627 2.42 -25.38 -12.28
C PRO A 627 2.01 -24.92 -10.88
N PRO A 628 2.95 -24.69 -9.93
CA PRO A 628 2.68 -24.28 -8.55
C PRO A 628 1.72 -23.08 -8.48
N PRO A 629 0.87 -22.96 -7.44
CA PRO A 629 -0.01 -21.81 -7.33
C PRO A 629 0.83 -20.54 -7.15
N LEU A 630 0.35 -19.42 -7.67
CA LEU A 630 1.00 -18.13 -7.44
C LEU A 630 0.97 -17.80 -5.93
N MET A 631 2.01 -17.13 -5.46
CA MET A 631 2.04 -16.58 -4.11
C MET A 631 1.54 -15.14 -4.11
N ALA A 632 0.80 -14.76 -3.07
CA ALA A 632 0.38 -13.38 -2.90
C ALA A 632 1.62 -12.50 -2.64
N PRO A 633 1.81 -11.38 -3.36
CA PRO A 633 2.94 -10.48 -3.12
C PRO A 633 2.83 -9.84 -1.73
N LYS A 634 3.83 -10.01 -0.86
CA LYS A 634 3.81 -9.55 0.54
C LYS A 634 3.45 -8.06 0.64
N GLY A 635 4.08 -7.21 -0.16
CA GLY A 635 3.84 -5.75 -0.15
C GLY A 635 2.46 -5.30 -0.68
N LEU A 636 1.66 -6.21 -1.23
CA LEU A 636 0.33 -5.92 -1.76
C LEU A 636 -0.79 -6.62 -1.00
N ASP A 637 -0.47 -7.54 -0.07
CA ASP A 637 -1.47 -8.31 0.66
C ASP A 637 -2.14 -7.49 1.77
N HIS A 638 -3.19 -6.78 1.36
CA HIS A 638 -4.09 -6.06 2.26
C HIS A 638 -5.11 -7.01 2.95
N ARG A 639 -4.99 -8.33 2.74
CA ARG A 639 -5.84 -9.37 3.33
C ARG A 639 -7.32 -9.23 3.00
N TYR A 640 -7.63 -8.70 1.82
CA TYR A 640 -8.98 -8.79 1.23
C TYR A 640 -9.25 -10.16 0.60
N PHE A 641 -8.18 -10.88 0.29
CA PHE A 641 -8.19 -12.23 -0.26
C PHE A 641 -7.23 -13.05 0.60
N VAL A 642 -7.73 -14.10 1.24
CA VAL A 642 -6.95 -14.81 2.27
C VAL A 642 -7.09 -16.31 2.12
N LEU A 643 -6.06 -17.02 2.58
CA LEU A 643 -6.12 -18.44 2.85
C LEU A 643 -6.65 -18.64 4.27
N ASN A 644 -7.72 -19.42 4.44
CA ASN A 644 -8.25 -19.80 5.74
C ASN A 644 -8.63 -18.59 6.62
N ALA A 645 -9.56 -17.76 6.13
CA ALA A 645 -10.05 -16.55 6.78
C ALA A 645 -10.34 -16.65 8.30
N PRO A 646 -10.85 -17.77 8.85
CA PRO A 646 -11.06 -17.87 10.30
C PRO A 646 -9.79 -17.73 11.13
N HIS A 647 -8.63 -18.12 10.60
CA HIS A 647 -7.40 -18.27 11.38
C HIS A 647 -6.25 -17.37 10.91
N CYS A 648 -6.23 -16.91 9.66
CA CYS A 648 -5.09 -16.16 9.14
C CYS A 648 -4.81 -14.85 9.91
N PHE A 649 -5.87 -14.15 10.35
CA PHE A 649 -5.72 -12.89 11.07
C PHE A 649 -5.15 -13.09 12.47
N SER A 650 -5.61 -14.09 13.21
CA SER A 650 -5.12 -14.36 14.56
C SER A 650 -3.74 -15.02 14.56
N GLN A 651 -3.42 -15.84 13.55
CA GLN A 651 -2.08 -16.41 13.38
C GLN A 651 -1.04 -15.32 13.15
N SER A 652 -1.35 -14.37 12.26
CA SER A 652 -0.42 -13.28 11.94
C SER A 652 -0.05 -12.38 13.11
N LEU A 653 -0.90 -12.31 14.16
CA LEU A 653 -0.58 -11.56 15.37
C LEU A 653 0.65 -12.14 16.10
N PHE A 654 0.96 -13.42 15.88
CA PHE A 654 2.07 -14.11 16.53
C PHE A 654 3.24 -14.41 15.59
N ASP A 655 3.11 -14.10 14.31
CA ASP A 655 4.16 -14.30 13.32
C ASP A 655 5.13 -13.09 13.36
N ASN A 656 6.36 -13.35 13.82
CA ASN A 656 7.39 -12.32 14.01
C ASN A 656 7.85 -11.67 12.68
N GLU A 657 7.54 -12.27 11.53
CA GLU A 657 7.95 -11.76 10.21
C GLU A 657 6.94 -10.77 9.61
N ASP A 658 5.69 -10.77 10.07
CA ASP A 658 4.59 -9.94 9.53
C ASP A 658 4.21 -8.77 10.45
N THR A 659 4.89 -8.63 11.60
CA THR A 659 4.52 -7.70 12.67
C THR A 659 5.19 -6.32 12.61
N PHE A 660 5.82 -5.93 11.49
CA PHE A 660 6.58 -4.67 11.40
C PHE A 660 6.43 -3.92 10.07
#